data_AF-A0A935QXA3-F1
#
_entry.id   AF-A0A935QXA3-F1
#
_cell.length_a   1.000
_cell.length_b   1.000
_cell.length_c   1.000
_cell.angle_alpha   90.00
_cell.angle_beta   90.00
_cell.angle_gamma   90.00
#
_symmetry.space_group_name_H-M   'P 1'
#
loop_
_entity.id
_entity.type
_entity.pdbx_description
1 polymer ?
#
loop_
_entity_poly.entity_id
_entity_poly.type
_entity_poly.pdbx_seq_one_letter_code
_entity_poly.pdbx_strand_id
1 'polypeptide(L)'
;MRAPSLIVLLLALGCSKGSIVLDDTGDGPGVEDDACPVLSLGATELQWAGVSVGQASTQSLAVLNDCEGVASLELVAAVEGSTTFTIVEGTLSLSPGASGDLVVAFTAPDEELYEGVLRVTSTDGQTGEVALKASASSDFDEDGYLAPGAGGDDCDDFDAAVNPGATETWYDGVDADCSGGSDYDQDGDGQDATVGGGEDCDDLNPDVYTGAPETWYDGVDTDCSGGSDYDQDGDGADALVGGGEDCDDTNAEVGPGKEEVPDAFDNDCSGLADDTLITAGDAFFTELLVNPRAVDDSVGEYIEVLNNSGRALNLKGFTLSSTKGGSFTLDADLILPIGGYAVLGASSDTTTNGGAAVDWSWAGSGFTLADGGDTLTLTGGSVTVFSLAYTTSWPISAGAAANLDDTFLTLTDAADVTRWCAASSSLSGGDKGSPGALNDNCTSVDHDGDGYSVDAGDCDDDDDAVGPDADEVWDGIDNDCDGSVDVVPVIDVAGGYLTGQDSDSWLGFHTALGVGDVTGDGVVDLATGAIYRGSNSDGTLYVVSGADYTTWAGSVSTYADYTYAGDEREYLGHVPQSFGDVNGDGKADLAWSATDAYYGYYYGSNAGGVVFSGSLSSADAGDGASVEFEGAETYMQNGYDGPTYHTMIINHLDLDADGYTEVVYGDPAYGGNDYNGAVYGFDGAGLASGDDLDLTDSELLLDGDDDDYLGAWLGGGDLNGDGYDDLAMGAPGNSDARTDAGAIYIWSGASSLNVDSTVSSGAKTVIQGAGRDERLGRRGGVALGDFDNDGKTDLAVASPYEETVYLFWDTATSITGTLSVTDADLTITSGGGPSYFGHGLSVGDYTGDGVDDLAIGAPDGVSYTYGEANTVGQVYVYNGDSLAAAGASLTEEDADGGLQGENSVDFFGATLATGDFNSDGVDDLAVTAHGYGATSSSVGYGRIYVIDW
;
A
#
# COMPACT_ATOMS: atom_id res chain seq x y z
N MET A 1 -22.56 -57.76 73.22
CA MET A 1 -23.97 -58.19 73.33
C MET A 1 -24.79 -56.94 72.97
N ARG A 2 -25.47 -56.86 71.82
CA ARG A 2 -26.78 -57.47 71.44
C ARG A 2 -27.97 -57.11 72.37
N ALA A 3 -28.70 -56.05 71.97
CA ALA A 3 -30.17 -55.88 71.94
C ALA A 3 -30.99 -55.84 73.27
N PRO A 4 -32.26 -55.36 73.30
CA PRO A 4 -33.11 -54.82 72.20
C PRO A 4 -33.85 -53.46 72.43
N SER A 5 -34.33 -52.92 71.30
CA SER A 5 -35.28 -51.84 70.91
C SER A 5 -36.21 -51.06 71.87
N LEU A 6 -36.51 -49.81 71.43
CA LEU A 6 -37.75 -48.98 71.57
C LEU A 6 -37.97 -48.30 72.97
N ILE A 7 -38.35 -47.02 73.17
CA ILE A 7 -39.23 -45.99 72.52
C ILE A 7 -38.71 -44.56 72.97
N VAL A 8 -38.32 -43.59 72.10
CA VAL A 8 -39.07 -42.37 71.58
C VAL A 8 -39.62 -41.42 72.69
N LEU A 9 -39.48 -40.06 72.74
CA LEU A 9 -38.83 -38.97 71.94
C LEU A 9 -38.92 -37.61 72.73
N LEU A 10 -38.03 -36.62 72.49
CA LEU A 10 -38.19 -35.12 72.57
C LEU A 10 -36.78 -34.47 72.45
N LEU A 11 -36.28 -33.90 71.32
CA LEU A 11 -36.59 -32.63 70.58
C LEU A 11 -36.33 -31.34 71.40
N ALA A 12 -35.60 -30.31 70.94
CA ALA A 12 -34.82 -30.02 69.70
C ALA A 12 -33.55 -29.17 70.08
N LEU A 13 -32.51 -28.85 69.28
CA LEU A 13 -32.18 -28.71 67.83
C LEU A 13 -32.40 -27.30 67.19
N GLY A 14 -31.35 -26.80 66.50
CA GLY A 14 -31.22 -25.49 65.80
C GLY A 14 -29.79 -24.92 66.01
N CYS A 15 -28.81 -24.83 65.08
CA CYS A 15 -28.71 -24.91 63.61
C CYS A 15 -28.72 -23.54 62.90
N SER A 16 -27.55 -22.91 62.77
CA SER A 16 -27.17 -22.16 61.55
C SER A 16 -27.09 -23.13 60.36
N LYS A 17 -27.06 -22.61 59.13
CA LYS A 17 -27.36 -23.34 57.87
C LYS A 17 -26.65 -24.71 57.75
N GLY A 18 -27.39 -25.77 58.09
CA GLY A 18 -26.98 -27.17 57.96
C GLY A 18 -28.08 -27.99 57.31
N SER A 19 -28.32 -27.80 56.02
CA SER A 19 -29.24 -28.63 55.22
C SER A 19 -28.67 -30.03 55.00
N ILE A 20 -28.83 -30.91 56.00
CA ILE A 20 -28.31 -32.29 55.93
C ILE A 20 -29.29 -33.22 55.18
N VAL A 21 -28.95 -33.44 53.91
CA VAL A 21 -28.80 -34.72 53.18
C VAL A 21 -29.97 -35.72 53.09
N LEU A 22 -30.21 -36.21 51.86
CA LEU A 22 -30.32 -37.62 51.40
C LEU A 22 -31.34 -37.73 50.24
N ASP A 23 -31.16 -38.50 49.17
CA ASP A 23 -30.00 -39.18 48.54
C ASP A 23 -30.46 -39.68 47.15
N ASP A 24 -29.51 -39.84 46.23
CA ASP A 24 -29.54 -40.58 44.94
C ASP A 24 -30.86 -41.25 44.46
N THR A 25 -31.30 -40.91 43.23
CA THR A 25 -31.32 -41.88 42.10
C THR A 25 -31.81 -41.30 40.77
N GLY A 26 -30.86 -41.04 39.87
CA GLY A 26 -30.94 -41.38 38.44
C GLY A 26 -31.90 -40.62 37.49
N ASP A 27 -31.30 -40.18 36.38
CA ASP A 27 -31.91 -39.99 35.04
C ASP A 27 -33.04 -38.95 34.85
N GLY A 28 -32.66 -37.81 34.27
CA GLY A 28 -33.47 -37.15 33.24
C GLY A 28 -34.26 -35.90 33.66
N PRO A 29 -34.69 -35.08 32.68
CA PRO A 29 -34.79 -33.65 32.89
C PRO A 29 -36.17 -33.12 33.31
N GLY A 30 -36.13 -32.14 34.23
CA GLY A 30 -37.15 -31.10 34.40
C GLY A 30 -38.29 -31.40 35.37
N VAL A 31 -38.45 -30.56 36.39
CA VAL A 31 -39.69 -29.84 36.79
C VAL A 31 -39.46 -29.10 38.12
N GLU A 32 -39.79 -27.80 38.09
CA GLU A 32 -40.20 -26.85 39.17
C GLU A 32 -39.50 -26.84 40.54
N ASP A 33 -38.99 -25.64 40.84
CA ASP A 33 -38.69 -25.08 42.17
C ASP A 33 -39.92 -25.06 43.10
N ASP A 34 -39.73 -25.38 44.39
CA ASP A 34 -40.54 -24.90 45.54
C ASP A 34 -40.12 -25.60 46.86
N ALA A 35 -39.19 -25.01 47.62
CA ALA A 35 -39.03 -25.29 49.06
C ALA A 35 -38.38 -24.13 49.85
N CYS A 36 -38.52 -22.89 49.38
CA CYS A 36 -38.02 -21.72 50.09
C CYS A 36 -38.72 -21.56 51.48
N PRO A 37 -38.02 -21.12 52.54
CA PRO A 37 -38.66 -20.84 53.84
C PRO A 37 -39.46 -19.54 53.78
N VAL A 38 -40.79 -19.64 53.90
CA VAL A 38 -41.71 -18.49 53.80
C VAL A 38 -41.43 -17.37 54.82
N LEU A 39 -40.73 -17.66 55.92
CA LEU A 39 -40.33 -16.65 56.92
C LEU A 39 -38.89 -16.84 57.35
N SER A 40 -38.05 -15.82 57.15
CA SER A 40 -36.69 -15.75 57.67
C SER A 40 -36.45 -14.51 58.53
N LEU A 41 -35.43 -14.59 59.38
CA LEU A 41 -35.05 -13.56 60.34
C LEU A 41 -33.59 -13.19 60.06
N GLY A 42 -33.31 -11.89 59.90
CA GLY A 42 -32.00 -11.36 59.53
C GLY A 42 -30.93 -11.47 60.63
N ALA A 43 -31.30 -11.94 61.83
CA ALA A 43 -30.36 -12.26 62.90
C ALA A 43 -30.94 -13.39 63.77
N THR A 44 -30.05 -14.24 64.31
CA THR A 44 -30.40 -15.26 65.32
C THR A 44 -30.38 -14.70 66.76
N GLU A 45 -29.69 -13.58 66.97
CA GLU A 45 -29.61 -12.87 68.24
C GLU A 45 -29.64 -11.34 68.01
N LEU A 46 -30.21 -10.59 68.96
CA LEU A 46 -30.03 -9.14 69.07
C LEU A 46 -29.35 -8.83 70.42
N GLN A 47 -28.27 -8.06 70.36
CA GLN A 47 -27.43 -7.76 71.53
C GLN A 47 -27.40 -6.26 71.84
N TRP A 48 -27.83 -5.85 73.03
CA TRP A 48 -27.72 -4.46 73.48
C TRP A 48 -26.68 -4.34 74.61
N ALA A 49 -25.42 -4.03 74.28
CA ALA A 49 -24.43 -3.58 75.25
C ALA A 49 -24.50 -2.05 75.48
N GLY A 50 -23.92 -1.57 76.58
CA GLY A 50 -23.71 -0.15 76.90
C GLY A 50 -24.96 0.69 77.18
N VAL A 51 -26.14 0.09 77.33
CA VAL A 51 -27.40 0.86 77.43
C VAL A 51 -27.54 1.55 78.78
N SER A 52 -27.46 2.89 78.78
CA SER A 52 -27.58 3.72 79.98
C SER A 52 -28.82 3.41 80.82
N VAL A 53 -28.62 3.10 82.11
CA VAL A 53 -29.66 2.75 83.07
C VAL A 53 -30.81 3.78 83.08
N GLY A 54 -32.03 3.28 82.85
CA GLY A 54 -33.26 4.08 82.77
C GLY A 54 -33.48 4.78 81.43
N GLN A 55 -32.68 4.51 80.39
CA GLN A 55 -32.95 4.88 79.00
C GLN A 55 -33.34 3.65 78.17
N ALA A 56 -34.10 3.89 77.11
CA ALA A 56 -34.44 2.87 76.12
C ALA A 56 -33.50 2.98 74.92
N SER A 57 -32.93 1.85 74.49
CA SER A 57 -32.20 1.71 73.22
C SER A 57 -32.95 0.75 72.30
N THR A 58 -32.90 0.99 70.99
CA THR A 58 -33.69 0.25 69.98
C THR A 58 -32.79 -0.41 68.95
N GLN A 59 -33.12 -1.64 68.56
CA GLN A 59 -32.57 -2.29 67.37
C GLN A 59 -33.69 -2.81 66.48
N SER A 60 -33.41 -2.86 65.17
CA SER A 60 -34.25 -3.45 64.15
C SER A 60 -33.83 -4.89 63.91
N LEU A 61 -34.78 -5.82 63.93
CA LEU A 61 -34.63 -7.12 63.31
C LEU A 61 -35.25 -7.08 61.92
N ALA A 62 -34.44 -7.23 60.87
CA ALA A 62 -34.97 -7.48 59.54
C ALA A 62 -35.71 -8.83 59.52
N VAL A 63 -36.90 -8.85 58.93
CA VAL A 63 -37.70 -10.06 58.71
C VAL A 63 -38.10 -10.10 57.25
N LEU A 64 -37.92 -11.24 56.59
CA LEU A 64 -38.26 -11.42 55.18
C LEU A 64 -39.33 -12.48 54.99
N ASN A 65 -40.13 -12.29 53.94
CA ASN A 65 -40.92 -13.33 53.31
C ASN A 65 -40.18 -13.82 52.05
N ASP A 66 -39.25 -14.76 52.21
CA ASP A 66 -38.37 -15.21 51.11
C ASP A 66 -39.14 -15.94 49.98
N CYS A 67 -40.37 -16.41 50.24
CA CYS A 67 -41.20 -17.05 49.23
C CYS A 67 -41.93 -16.04 48.34
N GLU A 68 -41.39 -15.76 47.15
CA GLU A 68 -42.11 -14.98 46.12
C GLU A 68 -43.46 -15.61 45.71
N GLY A 69 -43.60 -16.93 45.85
CA GLY A 69 -44.85 -17.67 45.54
C GLY A 69 -45.96 -17.55 46.60
N VAL A 70 -45.70 -17.01 47.80
CA VAL A 70 -46.66 -17.04 48.92
C VAL A 70 -47.30 -15.68 49.17
N ALA A 71 -48.61 -15.68 49.41
CA ALA A 71 -49.38 -14.47 49.69
C ALA A 71 -48.89 -13.73 50.94
N SER A 72 -49.10 -12.40 50.97
CA SER A 72 -48.54 -11.51 51.99
C SER A 72 -48.74 -11.99 53.43
N LEU A 73 -47.66 -12.01 54.21
CA LEU A 73 -47.67 -12.39 55.62
C LEU A 73 -48.03 -11.19 56.50
N GLU A 74 -49.03 -11.35 57.37
CA GLU A 74 -49.20 -10.49 58.53
C GLU A 74 -48.46 -11.12 59.72
N LEU A 75 -47.50 -10.40 60.28
CA LEU A 75 -46.64 -10.86 61.37
C LEU A 75 -47.09 -10.23 62.69
N VAL A 76 -47.05 -11.03 63.76
CA VAL A 76 -47.26 -10.60 65.14
C VAL A 76 -46.04 -10.99 65.96
N ALA A 77 -45.38 -10.00 66.54
CA ALA A 77 -44.21 -10.21 67.39
C ALA A 77 -44.61 -10.22 68.88
N ALA A 78 -43.92 -11.05 69.67
CA ALA A 78 -44.06 -11.10 71.13
C ALA A 78 -42.69 -11.34 71.79
N VAL A 79 -42.39 -10.59 72.85
CA VAL A 79 -41.24 -10.87 73.72
C VAL A 79 -41.69 -11.85 74.80
N GLU A 80 -40.93 -12.93 74.98
CA GLU A 80 -41.04 -13.87 76.08
C GLU A 80 -39.79 -13.84 76.97
N GLY A 81 -39.90 -14.36 78.19
CA GLY A 81 -38.78 -14.45 79.16
C GLY A 81 -38.52 -13.17 79.95
N SER A 82 -38.65 -11.99 79.35
CA SER A 82 -38.35 -10.70 80.00
C SER A 82 -39.41 -9.61 79.74
N THR A 83 -39.47 -8.62 80.64
CA THR A 83 -40.29 -7.41 80.51
C THR A 83 -39.46 -6.13 80.27
N THR A 84 -38.13 -6.24 80.18
CA THR A 84 -37.22 -5.11 79.91
C THR A 84 -37.05 -4.84 78.41
N PHE A 85 -37.25 -5.88 77.58
CA PHE A 85 -37.46 -5.76 76.15
C PHE A 85 -38.94 -5.50 75.87
N THR A 86 -39.20 -4.57 74.97
CA THR A 86 -40.53 -4.15 74.54
C THR A 86 -40.53 -3.93 73.04
N ILE A 87 -41.56 -4.38 72.34
CA ILE A 87 -41.65 -4.19 70.89
C ILE A 87 -42.23 -2.78 70.64
N VAL A 88 -41.51 -1.98 69.86
CA VAL A 88 -41.90 -0.60 69.52
C VAL A 88 -42.94 -0.62 68.39
N GLU A 89 -42.67 -1.40 67.35
CA GLU A 89 -43.59 -1.66 66.24
C GLU A 89 -43.72 -3.18 66.04
N GLY A 90 -44.90 -3.74 66.32
CA GLY A 90 -45.09 -5.18 66.53
C GLY A 90 -46.06 -5.89 65.59
N THR A 91 -46.46 -5.21 64.51
CA THR A 91 -47.25 -5.79 63.43
C THR A 91 -46.71 -5.30 62.09
N LEU A 92 -46.28 -6.25 61.24
CA LEU A 92 -45.64 -5.99 59.96
C LEU A 92 -46.36 -6.79 58.87
N SER A 93 -46.58 -6.20 57.70
CA SER A 93 -47.26 -6.84 56.57
C SER A 93 -46.30 -6.92 55.40
N LEU A 94 -45.82 -8.13 55.09
CA LEU A 94 -44.79 -8.38 54.09
C LEU A 94 -45.39 -9.08 52.87
N SER A 95 -45.35 -8.42 51.72
CA SER A 95 -45.61 -9.10 50.44
C SER A 95 -44.55 -10.17 50.16
N PRO A 96 -44.84 -11.16 49.28
CA PRO A 96 -43.81 -12.05 48.72
C PRO A 96 -42.54 -11.30 48.30
N GLY A 97 -41.38 -11.84 48.65
CA GLY A 97 -40.05 -11.26 48.37
C GLY A 97 -39.70 -9.98 49.16
N ALA A 98 -40.59 -9.48 50.03
CA ALA A 98 -40.34 -8.23 50.75
C ALA A 98 -39.74 -8.44 52.15
N SER A 99 -38.84 -7.54 52.50
CA SER A 99 -38.28 -7.36 53.84
C SER A 99 -39.00 -6.25 54.61
N GLY A 100 -38.88 -6.28 55.94
CA GLY A 100 -39.20 -5.15 56.80
C GLY A 100 -38.76 -5.38 58.24
N ASP A 101 -38.65 -4.29 59.00
CA ASP A 101 -38.01 -4.32 60.32
C ASP A 101 -39.02 -4.43 61.47
N LEU A 102 -38.71 -5.29 62.43
CA LEU A 102 -39.31 -5.28 63.76
C LEU A 102 -38.39 -4.57 64.74
N VAL A 103 -38.83 -3.41 65.23
CA VAL A 103 -38.04 -2.61 66.18
C VAL A 103 -38.31 -3.06 67.61
N VAL A 104 -37.29 -3.60 68.27
CA VAL A 104 -37.31 -3.95 69.70
C VAL A 104 -36.55 -2.88 70.49
N ALA A 105 -37.15 -2.42 71.59
CA ALA A 105 -36.53 -1.54 72.58
C ALA A 105 -36.16 -2.32 73.84
N PHE A 106 -34.89 -2.27 74.23
CA PHE A 106 -34.44 -2.64 75.58
C PHE A 106 -34.40 -1.39 76.48
N THR A 107 -34.93 -1.47 77.69
CA THR A 107 -34.75 -0.44 78.73
C THR A 107 -34.02 -1.03 79.93
N ALA A 108 -32.76 -0.63 80.13
CA ALA A 108 -31.92 -1.11 81.24
C ALA A 108 -32.47 -0.67 82.60
N PRO A 109 -32.85 -1.60 83.51
CA PRO A 109 -33.26 -1.26 84.88
C PRO A 109 -32.07 -0.95 85.80
N ASP A 110 -30.94 -1.61 85.54
CA ASP A 110 -29.66 -1.62 86.24
C ASP A 110 -28.60 -2.27 85.33
N GLU A 111 -27.44 -2.61 85.88
CA GLU A 111 -26.25 -3.11 85.17
C GLU A 111 -26.14 -4.65 85.14
N GLU A 112 -27.24 -5.39 85.34
CA GLU A 112 -27.27 -6.86 85.18
C GLU A 112 -27.47 -7.28 83.71
N LEU A 113 -27.13 -8.54 83.38
CA LEU A 113 -27.44 -9.16 82.09
C LEU A 113 -28.93 -9.54 82.03
N TYR A 114 -29.59 -9.15 80.95
CA TYR A 114 -30.99 -9.46 80.65
C TYR A 114 -31.07 -10.35 79.42
N GLU A 115 -31.71 -11.50 79.57
CA GLU A 115 -32.02 -12.41 78.47
C GLU A 115 -33.52 -12.42 78.18
N GLY A 116 -33.88 -12.60 76.91
CA GLY A 116 -35.25 -12.75 76.44
C GLY A 116 -35.28 -13.50 75.10
N VAL A 117 -36.47 -13.75 74.59
CA VAL A 117 -36.66 -14.28 73.24
C VAL A 117 -37.72 -13.46 72.54
N LEU A 118 -37.40 -12.89 71.37
CA LEU A 118 -38.39 -12.35 70.46
C LEU A 118 -38.94 -13.50 69.62
N ARG A 119 -40.22 -13.81 69.79
CA ARG A 119 -40.96 -14.73 68.92
C ARG A 119 -41.70 -13.91 67.87
N VAL A 120 -41.46 -14.20 66.60
CA VAL A 120 -42.17 -13.61 65.45
C VAL A 120 -43.07 -14.69 64.87
N THR A 121 -44.37 -14.45 64.82
CA THR A 121 -45.37 -15.44 64.33
C THR A 121 -46.17 -14.87 63.18
N SER A 122 -46.24 -15.60 62.06
CA SER A 122 -47.06 -15.23 60.90
C SER A 122 -48.51 -15.74 61.00
N THR A 123 -49.44 -15.12 60.26
CA THR A 123 -50.85 -15.52 60.26
C THR A 123 -51.16 -16.92 59.70
N ASP A 124 -50.27 -17.50 58.89
CA ASP A 124 -50.34 -18.90 58.43
C ASP A 124 -49.72 -19.88 59.44
N GLY A 125 -49.05 -19.38 60.49
CA GLY A 125 -48.65 -20.14 61.67
C GLY A 125 -47.16 -20.49 61.77
N GLN A 126 -46.31 -19.85 60.97
CA GLN A 126 -44.86 -20.02 61.04
C GLN A 126 -44.27 -19.17 62.16
N THR A 127 -43.21 -19.66 62.80
CA THR A 127 -42.63 -19.03 63.98
C THR A 127 -41.11 -18.96 63.87
N GLY A 128 -40.57 -17.75 63.87
CA GLY A 128 -39.16 -17.48 64.10
C GLY A 128 -38.90 -17.09 65.56
N GLU A 129 -37.72 -17.44 66.08
CA GLU A 129 -37.29 -17.05 67.43
C GLU A 129 -35.89 -16.42 67.34
N VAL A 130 -35.72 -15.26 67.97
CA VAL A 130 -34.44 -14.54 68.07
C VAL A 130 -34.09 -14.37 69.53
N ALA A 131 -32.88 -14.77 69.91
CA ALA A 131 -32.36 -14.53 71.26
C ALA A 131 -32.18 -13.03 71.49
N LEU A 132 -32.50 -12.54 72.68
CA LEU A 132 -32.26 -11.16 73.08
C LEU A 132 -31.29 -11.20 74.26
N LYS A 133 -30.09 -10.63 74.11
CA LYS A 133 -29.17 -10.39 75.23
C LYS A 133 -28.96 -8.90 75.40
N ALA A 134 -28.87 -8.43 76.64
CA ALA A 134 -28.60 -7.02 76.90
C ALA A 134 -27.93 -6.77 78.24
N SER A 135 -26.99 -5.83 78.26
CA SER A 135 -26.29 -5.34 79.44
C SER A 135 -26.21 -3.82 79.41
N ALA A 136 -26.08 -3.19 80.58
CA ALA A 136 -25.67 -1.80 80.65
C ALA A 136 -24.14 -1.63 80.71
N SER A 137 -23.37 -2.72 80.84
CA SER A 137 -21.90 -2.69 80.67
C SER A 137 -21.55 -2.43 79.22
N SER A 138 -20.47 -1.68 78.99
CA SER A 138 -19.94 -1.30 77.66
C SER A 138 -18.67 -2.06 77.25
N ASP A 139 -18.38 -3.09 78.03
CA ASP A 139 -17.23 -3.99 78.08
C ASP A 139 -17.76 -5.10 79.01
N PHE A 140 -18.31 -6.17 78.45
CA PHE A 140 -19.06 -7.16 79.24
C PHE A 140 -18.27 -8.44 79.54
N ASP A 141 -17.37 -8.85 78.66
CA ASP A 141 -16.48 -10.01 78.86
C ASP A 141 -15.14 -9.68 79.57
N GLU A 142 -14.85 -8.39 79.79
CA GLU A 142 -13.64 -7.85 80.42
C GLU A 142 -12.34 -8.00 79.58
N ASP A 143 -12.43 -8.07 78.25
CA ASP A 143 -11.26 -8.18 77.36
C ASP A 143 -10.50 -6.84 77.16
N GLY A 144 -11.21 -5.71 77.29
CA GLY A 144 -10.69 -4.34 77.23
C GLY A 144 -10.92 -3.59 75.92
N TYR A 145 -11.58 -4.19 74.93
CA TYR A 145 -12.28 -3.49 73.86
C TYR A 145 -13.68 -3.06 74.37
N LEU A 146 -14.47 -2.40 73.53
CA LEU A 146 -15.80 -1.89 73.89
C LEU A 146 -16.78 -2.21 72.76
N ALA A 147 -17.98 -2.66 73.09
CA ALA A 147 -19.07 -2.85 72.14
C ALA A 147 -19.27 -1.67 71.15
N PRO A 148 -19.80 -1.93 69.93
CA PRO A 148 -20.01 -0.89 68.92
C PRO A 148 -21.08 0.12 69.37
N GLY A 149 -22.07 -0.36 70.14
CA GLY A 149 -23.10 0.48 70.76
C GLY A 149 -22.56 1.46 71.81
N ALA A 150 -21.36 1.20 72.36
CA ALA A 150 -20.64 2.11 73.27
C ALA A 150 -19.58 2.97 72.55
N GLY A 151 -19.30 2.70 71.27
CA GLY A 151 -18.33 3.43 70.45
C GLY A 151 -16.90 2.88 70.49
N GLY A 152 -16.73 1.57 70.74
CA GLY A 152 -15.55 0.83 70.30
C GLY A 152 -15.84 0.03 69.03
N ASP A 153 -14.94 -0.89 68.71
CA ASP A 153 -14.91 -1.65 67.45
C ASP A 153 -15.00 -3.18 67.67
N ASP A 154 -15.36 -3.62 68.88
CA ASP A 154 -15.55 -5.03 69.25
C ASP A 154 -16.79 -5.62 68.55
N CYS A 155 -16.67 -6.71 67.80
CA CYS A 155 -17.79 -7.30 67.07
C CYS A 155 -18.62 -8.33 67.86
N ASP A 156 -18.16 -8.83 69.02
CA ASP A 156 -18.97 -9.60 69.98
C ASP A 156 -18.46 -9.40 71.42
N ASP A 157 -18.91 -8.30 72.08
CA ASP A 157 -18.63 -7.86 73.48
C ASP A 157 -18.99 -8.92 74.57
N PHE A 158 -19.30 -10.15 74.16
CA PHE A 158 -19.59 -11.32 74.98
C PHE A 158 -18.57 -12.48 74.80
N ASP A 159 -17.60 -12.40 73.87
CA ASP A 159 -16.53 -13.38 73.67
C ASP A 159 -15.15 -12.74 73.41
N ALA A 160 -14.35 -12.65 74.47
CA ALA A 160 -12.99 -12.10 74.56
C ALA A 160 -11.91 -12.71 73.61
N ALA A 161 -12.30 -13.62 72.72
CA ALA A 161 -11.48 -14.11 71.61
C ALA A 161 -11.73 -13.37 70.28
N VAL A 162 -12.83 -12.61 70.17
CA VAL A 162 -13.30 -11.93 68.96
C VAL A 162 -13.18 -10.42 69.18
N ASN A 163 -12.11 -9.81 68.67
CA ASN A 163 -11.87 -8.37 68.83
C ASN A 163 -10.82 -7.84 67.81
N PRO A 164 -10.77 -6.52 67.56
CA PRO A 164 -9.80 -5.87 66.66
C PRO A 164 -8.30 -6.06 66.95
N GLY A 165 -7.93 -6.81 67.99
CA GLY A 165 -6.54 -7.18 68.28
C GLY A 165 -6.31 -8.68 68.38
N ALA A 166 -7.27 -9.50 67.95
CA ALA A 166 -7.11 -10.94 67.78
C ALA A 166 -6.13 -11.26 66.64
N THR A 167 -6.00 -12.54 66.31
CA THR A 167 -5.21 -12.99 65.17
C THR A 167 -6.03 -14.04 64.45
N GLU A 168 -6.22 -13.83 63.15
CA GLU A 168 -7.16 -14.65 62.42
C GLU A 168 -6.73 -16.12 62.34
N THR A 169 -7.71 -17.03 62.41
CA THR A 169 -7.52 -18.48 62.38
C THR A 169 -8.30 -19.08 61.20
N TRP A 170 -7.76 -18.83 60.01
CA TRP A 170 -8.30 -19.26 58.72
C TRP A 170 -9.01 -20.63 58.73
N TYR A 171 -10.19 -20.63 58.13
CA TYR A 171 -11.12 -21.73 57.92
C TYR A 171 -11.81 -22.29 59.18
N ASP A 172 -11.95 -21.51 60.26
CA ASP A 172 -12.70 -21.89 61.47
C ASP A 172 -14.12 -21.30 61.58
N GLY A 173 -14.46 -20.34 60.71
CA GLY A 173 -15.76 -19.73 60.52
C GLY A 173 -16.04 -18.50 61.38
N VAL A 174 -15.01 -17.90 61.98
CA VAL A 174 -15.10 -16.71 62.83
C VAL A 174 -14.25 -15.58 62.24
N ASP A 175 -14.83 -14.38 62.08
CA ASP A 175 -14.07 -13.14 61.87
C ASP A 175 -13.53 -12.70 63.24
N ALA A 176 -12.40 -13.30 63.65
CA ALA A 176 -11.85 -13.13 64.99
C ALA A 176 -11.26 -11.74 65.17
N ASP A 177 -10.66 -11.14 64.13
CA ASP A 177 -10.08 -9.80 64.19
C ASP A 177 -11.04 -8.65 63.83
N CYS A 178 -12.33 -8.96 63.60
CA CYS A 178 -13.38 -8.01 63.27
C CYS A 178 -13.06 -7.13 62.03
N SER A 179 -12.22 -7.63 61.10
CA SER A 179 -11.84 -6.91 59.88
C SER A 179 -12.92 -6.99 58.80
N GLY A 180 -13.80 -7.99 58.86
CA GLY A 180 -14.80 -8.27 57.84
C GLY A 180 -14.25 -8.91 56.57
N GLY A 181 -13.06 -9.51 56.62
CA GLY A 181 -12.53 -10.39 55.56
C GLY A 181 -13.30 -11.72 55.48
N SER A 182 -13.16 -12.45 54.38
CA SER A 182 -13.64 -13.84 54.32
C SER A 182 -12.61 -14.75 54.98
N ASP A 183 -13.03 -15.57 55.94
CA ASP A 183 -12.20 -16.59 56.60
C ASP A 183 -11.74 -17.72 55.64
N TYR A 184 -12.13 -17.66 54.37
CA TYR A 184 -11.76 -18.61 53.30
C TYR A 184 -10.96 -17.98 52.15
N ASP A 185 -10.50 -16.73 52.30
CA ASP A 185 -9.66 -15.97 51.35
C ASP A 185 -8.33 -15.60 52.06
N GLN A 186 -7.34 -16.49 52.00
CA GLN A 186 -6.11 -16.37 52.79
C GLN A 186 -5.07 -15.43 52.17
N ASP A 187 -5.04 -15.30 50.84
CA ASP A 187 -4.08 -14.44 50.15
C ASP A 187 -4.62 -13.04 49.80
N GLY A 188 -5.94 -12.84 49.85
CA GLY A 188 -6.61 -11.55 49.74
C GLY A 188 -6.95 -11.14 48.30
N ASP A 189 -7.10 -12.09 47.38
CA ASP A 189 -7.55 -11.83 46.00
C ASP A 189 -9.07 -11.54 45.92
N GLY A 190 -9.84 -12.01 46.91
CA GLY A 190 -11.29 -11.86 47.03
C GLY A 190 -12.12 -13.09 46.65
N GLN A 191 -11.50 -14.25 46.44
CA GLN A 191 -12.13 -15.53 46.11
C GLN A 191 -12.03 -16.51 47.27
N ASP A 192 -13.12 -17.23 47.55
CA ASP A 192 -13.10 -18.27 48.59
C ASP A 192 -12.44 -19.54 48.05
N ALA A 193 -11.53 -20.12 48.85
CA ALA A 193 -10.92 -21.41 48.61
C ALA A 193 -11.95 -22.55 48.42
N THR A 194 -11.59 -23.56 47.63
CA THR A 194 -12.37 -24.82 47.51
C THR A 194 -12.68 -25.52 48.84
N VAL A 195 -11.93 -25.26 49.93
CA VAL A 195 -12.26 -25.77 51.28
C VAL A 195 -13.43 -25.04 51.95
N GLY A 196 -13.64 -23.75 51.64
CA GLY A 196 -14.82 -22.96 52.02
C GLY A 196 -16.04 -23.22 51.14
N GLY A 197 -15.82 -23.79 49.96
CA GLY A 197 -16.85 -24.04 48.96
C GLY A 197 -16.93 -22.97 47.87
N GLY A 198 -15.93 -22.09 47.76
CA GLY A 198 -15.67 -21.35 46.54
C GLY A 198 -14.91 -22.20 45.51
N GLU A 199 -14.33 -21.54 44.51
CA GLU A 199 -13.83 -22.19 43.30
C GLU A 199 -12.31 -22.05 43.11
N ASP A 200 -11.63 -21.29 43.96
CA ASP A 200 -10.18 -21.13 43.88
C ASP A 200 -9.42 -22.44 44.20
N CYS A 201 -8.47 -22.75 43.32
CA CYS A 201 -7.64 -23.94 43.30
C CYS A 201 -6.26 -23.78 43.97
N ASP A 202 -5.78 -22.57 44.29
CA ASP A 202 -4.54 -22.32 45.06
C ASP A 202 -4.57 -21.04 45.93
N ASP A 203 -5.39 -21.06 46.99
CA ASP A 203 -5.59 -20.09 48.13
C ASP A 203 -4.32 -19.75 48.94
N LEU A 204 -3.20 -19.66 48.26
CA LEU A 204 -1.88 -19.25 48.73
C LEU A 204 -1.18 -18.35 47.70
N ASN A 205 -1.82 -18.10 46.55
CA ASN A 205 -1.27 -17.43 45.38
C ASN A 205 -2.33 -16.55 44.67
N PRO A 206 -2.37 -15.24 44.93
CA PRO A 206 -3.43 -14.33 44.46
C PRO A 206 -3.37 -14.01 42.95
N ASP A 207 -2.56 -14.76 42.21
CA ASP A 207 -2.46 -14.74 40.74
C ASP A 207 -3.16 -15.97 40.10
N VAL A 208 -3.63 -16.96 40.89
CA VAL A 208 -4.36 -18.17 40.46
C VAL A 208 -5.76 -18.13 41.09
N TYR A 209 -6.81 -18.09 40.26
CA TYR A 209 -8.21 -18.00 40.72
C TYR A 209 -9.18 -18.16 39.54
N THR A 210 -10.48 -18.40 39.81
CA THR A 210 -11.44 -18.56 38.72
C THR A 210 -11.61 -17.31 37.86
N GLY A 211 -11.28 -17.45 36.58
CA GLY A 211 -11.28 -16.34 35.62
C GLY A 211 -10.03 -15.46 35.64
N ALA A 212 -8.94 -15.90 36.27
CA ALA A 212 -7.61 -15.36 36.02
C ALA A 212 -7.22 -15.53 34.54
N PRO A 213 -6.36 -14.68 33.96
CA PRO A 213 -5.87 -14.87 32.59
C PRO A 213 -4.88 -16.05 32.52
N GLU A 214 -5.19 -17.05 31.70
CA GLU A 214 -4.34 -18.24 31.58
C GLU A 214 -2.97 -17.94 30.96
N THR A 215 -1.92 -18.60 31.50
CA THR A 215 -0.53 -18.48 31.05
C THR A 215 -0.08 -19.80 30.40
N TRP A 216 -0.58 -20.02 29.17
CA TRP A 216 -0.35 -21.23 28.39
C TRP A 216 1.11 -21.73 28.37
N TYR A 217 1.23 -23.06 28.46
CA TYR A 217 2.43 -23.87 28.39
C TYR A 217 3.38 -23.77 29.60
N ASP A 218 2.91 -23.34 30.77
CA ASP A 218 3.72 -23.25 32.00
C ASP A 218 3.49 -24.40 33.01
N GLY A 219 2.42 -25.17 32.81
CA GLY A 219 2.02 -26.34 33.61
C GLY A 219 1.10 -26.02 34.79
N VAL A 220 0.56 -24.80 34.89
CA VAL A 220 -0.41 -24.35 35.88
C VAL A 220 -1.79 -24.19 35.21
N ASP A 221 -2.84 -24.48 35.96
CA ASP A 221 -4.24 -24.21 35.62
C ASP A 221 -4.59 -22.90 36.34
N THR A 222 -4.20 -21.77 35.75
CA THR A 222 -4.24 -20.44 36.40
C THR A 222 -5.68 -19.97 36.59
N ASP A 223 -6.56 -20.27 35.64
CA ASP A 223 -7.98 -19.90 35.67
C ASP A 223 -8.88 -20.94 36.39
N CYS A 224 -8.27 -22.02 36.90
CA CYS A 224 -8.92 -23.15 37.58
C CYS A 224 -10.04 -23.84 36.76
N SER A 225 -10.04 -23.70 35.44
CA SER A 225 -11.07 -24.31 34.55
C SER A 225 -10.91 -25.82 34.37
N GLY A 226 -9.72 -26.36 34.62
CA GLY A 226 -9.38 -27.76 34.36
C GLY A 226 -9.19 -28.09 32.87
N GLY A 227 -8.90 -27.10 32.04
CA GLY A 227 -8.44 -27.29 30.65
C GLY A 227 -7.08 -27.99 30.55
N SER A 228 -6.66 -28.35 29.33
CA SER A 228 -5.26 -28.73 29.09
C SER A 228 -4.47 -27.43 28.86
N ASP A 229 -3.41 -27.21 29.63
CA ASP A 229 -2.41 -26.13 29.43
C ASP A 229 -1.69 -26.19 28.06
N TYR A 230 -2.01 -27.20 27.25
CA TYR A 230 -1.47 -27.45 25.91
C TYR A 230 -2.57 -27.58 24.84
N ASP A 231 -3.77 -27.04 25.07
CA ASP A 231 -4.94 -27.02 24.16
C ASP A 231 -5.50 -25.58 24.17
N GLN A 232 -4.77 -24.65 23.54
CA GLN A 232 -5.03 -23.21 23.68
C GLN A 232 -6.32 -22.76 22.96
N ASP A 233 -6.80 -23.48 21.95
CA ASP A 233 -8.03 -23.16 21.21
C ASP A 233 -9.26 -23.99 21.64
N GLY A 234 -9.09 -25.09 22.37
CA GLY A 234 -10.16 -25.92 22.91
C GLY A 234 -10.73 -26.96 21.93
N ASP A 235 -10.03 -27.29 20.86
CA ASP A 235 -10.31 -28.37 19.91
C ASP A 235 -10.27 -29.76 20.58
N GLY A 236 -9.36 -29.97 21.53
CA GLY A 236 -9.12 -31.25 22.19
C GLY A 236 -7.92 -32.07 21.68
N ALA A 237 -7.11 -31.53 20.78
CA ALA A 237 -5.77 -31.98 20.46
C ALA A 237 -4.73 -31.17 21.27
N ASP A 238 -3.71 -31.84 21.82
CA ASP A 238 -2.62 -31.12 22.48
C ASP A 238 -1.59 -30.61 21.44
N ALA A 239 -1.08 -29.40 21.63
CA ALA A 239 0.06 -28.82 20.92
C ALA A 239 1.26 -29.76 20.78
N LEU A 240 2.01 -29.60 19.67
CA LEU A 240 3.35 -30.19 19.49
C LEU A 240 4.32 -29.92 20.67
N VAL A 241 4.17 -28.81 21.41
CA VAL A 241 5.03 -28.50 22.58
C VAL A 241 4.67 -29.33 23.82
N GLY A 242 3.40 -29.70 24.00
CA GLY A 242 2.94 -30.69 24.98
C GLY A 242 3.27 -32.14 24.57
N GLY A 243 3.55 -32.34 23.28
CA GLY A 243 3.87 -33.64 22.70
C GLY A 243 2.66 -34.37 22.09
N GLY A 244 1.59 -33.63 21.80
CA GLY A 244 0.51 -34.08 20.92
C GLY A 244 0.89 -33.95 19.45
N GLU A 245 -0.12 -33.87 18.59
CA GLU A 245 0.01 -33.85 17.13
C GLU A 245 -0.53 -32.54 16.50
N ASP A 246 -1.01 -31.57 17.30
CA ASP A 246 -1.52 -30.31 16.76
C ASP A 246 -0.41 -29.34 16.34
N CYS A 247 -0.49 -28.92 15.08
CA CYS A 247 0.46 -28.07 14.39
C CYS A 247 0.14 -26.57 14.47
N ASP A 248 -1.08 -26.16 14.85
CA ASP A 248 -1.46 -24.78 15.21
C ASP A 248 -2.55 -24.77 16.29
N ASP A 249 -2.12 -25.06 17.52
CA ASP A 249 -2.88 -25.05 18.80
C ASP A 249 -3.60 -23.72 19.14
N THR A 250 -3.55 -22.72 18.25
CA THR A 250 -4.24 -21.43 18.40
C THR A 250 -5.47 -21.31 17.50
N ASN A 251 -5.81 -22.36 16.74
CA ASN A 251 -6.82 -22.37 15.69
C ASN A 251 -7.53 -23.73 15.57
N ALA A 252 -8.67 -23.88 16.25
CA ALA A 252 -9.43 -25.14 16.37
C ALA A 252 -9.97 -25.76 15.06
N GLU A 253 -9.73 -25.16 13.89
CA GLU A 253 -10.00 -25.78 12.58
C GLU A 253 -8.77 -26.50 11.99
N VAL A 254 -7.56 -26.25 12.52
CA VAL A 254 -6.33 -27.02 12.29
C VAL A 254 -6.25 -28.17 13.30
N GLY A 255 -5.59 -29.28 12.95
CA GLY A 255 -5.36 -30.41 13.86
C GLY A 255 -5.41 -31.78 13.18
N PRO A 256 -5.01 -32.86 13.87
CA PRO A 256 -4.82 -34.18 13.26
C PRO A 256 -6.05 -34.77 12.56
N GLY A 257 -6.01 -34.83 11.22
CA GLY A 257 -7.08 -35.41 10.40
C GLY A 257 -8.34 -34.55 10.25
N LYS A 258 -8.21 -33.22 10.33
CA LYS A 258 -9.20 -32.25 9.83
C LYS A 258 -9.36 -32.37 8.29
N GLU A 259 -10.23 -31.56 7.69
CA GLU A 259 -10.39 -31.51 6.24
C GLU A 259 -9.60 -30.30 5.70
N GLU A 260 -8.65 -30.55 4.80
CA GLU A 260 -7.89 -29.49 4.11
C GLU A 260 -8.83 -28.46 3.47
N VAL A 261 -8.52 -27.18 3.63
CA VAL A 261 -9.18 -26.05 2.98
C VAL A 261 -8.14 -25.24 2.21
N PRO A 262 -8.44 -24.71 1.01
CA PRO A 262 -7.45 -24.17 0.08
C PRO A 262 -6.87 -22.82 0.56
N ASP A 263 -5.99 -22.88 1.56
CA ASP A 263 -5.38 -21.75 2.25
C ASP A 263 -3.83 -21.84 2.34
N ALA A 264 -3.23 -22.90 1.81
CA ALA A 264 -1.81 -23.23 1.83
C ALA A 264 -1.20 -23.53 3.23
N PHE A 265 -2.03 -23.80 4.23
CA PHE A 265 -1.63 -24.38 5.51
C PHE A 265 -1.89 -25.90 5.55
N ASP A 266 -1.32 -26.58 6.53
CA ASP A 266 -1.45 -28.02 6.77
C ASP A 266 -2.56 -28.21 7.80
N ASN A 267 -3.83 -28.17 7.37
CA ASN A 267 -4.96 -28.16 8.30
C ASN A 267 -5.10 -29.52 9.01
N ASP A 268 -4.76 -30.63 8.37
CA ASP A 268 -4.88 -31.99 8.89
C ASP A 268 -3.62 -32.48 9.63
N CYS A 269 -2.59 -31.64 9.72
CA CYS A 269 -1.27 -31.90 10.32
C CYS A 269 -0.56 -33.16 9.78
N SER A 270 -0.82 -33.56 8.53
CA SER A 270 -0.11 -34.65 7.85
C SER A 270 1.34 -34.32 7.51
N GLY A 271 1.72 -33.04 7.58
CA GLY A 271 3.02 -32.51 7.18
C GLY A 271 3.05 -32.02 5.73
N LEU A 272 1.89 -31.91 5.05
CA LEU A 272 1.75 -31.54 3.65
C LEU A 272 0.49 -30.68 3.43
N ALA A 273 0.66 -29.36 3.35
CA ALA A 273 -0.42 -28.43 3.06
C ALA A 273 -1.20 -28.77 1.77
N ASP A 274 -2.52 -28.73 1.85
CA ASP A 274 -3.52 -28.91 0.79
C ASP A 274 -3.45 -30.27 0.04
N ASP A 275 -2.69 -31.27 0.52
CA ASP A 275 -2.30 -32.44 -0.30
C ASP A 275 -3.48 -33.33 -0.73
N THR A 276 -4.61 -33.26 0.00
CA THR A 276 -5.84 -34.02 -0.30
C THR A 276 -6.80 -33.30 -1.26
N LEU A 277 -6.63 -32.00 -1.54
CA LEU A 277 -7.54 -31.17 -2.34
C LEU A 277 -7.37 -31.34 -3.86
N ILE A 278 -7.48 -32.57 -4.37
CA ILE A 278 -7.15 -32.87 -5.76
C ILE A 278 -8.09 -32.19 -6.77
N THR A 279 -7.52 -31.37 -7.67
CA THR A 279 -8.22 -30.68 -8.77
C THR A 279 -7.82 -31.22 -10.15
N ALA A 280 -8.46 -30.72 -11.22
CA ALA A 280 -8.08 -31.05 -12.59
C ALA A 280 -6.95 -30.11 -13.04
N GLY A 281 -5.82 -30.68 -13.46
CA GLY A 281 -4.60 -29.94 -13.78
C GLY A 281 -3.50 -30.01 -12.71
N ASP A 282 -3.78 -30.56 -11.52
CA ASP A 282 -2.80 -30.73 -10.43
C ASP A 282 -1.57 -31.55 -10.85
N ALA A 283 -1.73 -32.50 -11.77
CA ALA A 283 -0.65 -33.29 -12.34
C ALA A 283 -0.98 -33.80 -13.75
N PHE A 284 0.00 -33.79 -14.65
CA PHE A 284 -0.17 -34.23 -16.05
C PHE A 284 1.06 -35.02 -16.55
N PHE A 285 0.99 -35.57 -17.77
CA PHE A 285 2.07 -36.39 -18.33
C PHE A 285 3.04 -35.55 -19.14
N THR A 286 4.34 -35.71 -18.90
CA THR A 286 5.45 -34.99 -19.55
C THR A 286 6.28 -35.88 -20.48
N GLU A 287 6.37 -37.18 -20.23
CA GLU A 287 7.16 -38.12 -21.03
C GLU A 287 6.49 -39.49 -21.15
N LEU A 288 6.54 -40.11 -22.34
CA LEU A 288 5.95 -41.42 -22.63
C LEU A 288 6.86 -42.29 -23.50
N LEU A 289 7.46 -43.34 -22.93
CA LEU A 289 8.13 -44.40 -23.70
C LEU A 289 7.19 -45.59 -23.93
N VAL A 290 6.44 -45.54 -25.04
CA VAL A 290 5.42 -46.56 -25.43
C VAL A 290 5.92 -47.62 -26.42
N ASN A 291 7.18 -47.54 -26.86
CA ASN A 291 7.79 -48.47 -27.83
C ASN A 291 9.30 -48.58 -27.59
N PRO A 292 9.75 -49.19 -26.47
CA PRO A 292 11.17 -49.42 -26.23
C PRO A 292 11.77 -50.33 -27.29
N ARG A 293 13.07 -50.20 -27.53
CA ARG A 293 13.78 -50.96 -28.58
C ARG A 293 15.04 -51.65 -28.05
N ALA A 294 15.63 -51.14 -26.97
CA ALA A 294 16.74 -51.78 -26.27
C ALA A 294 16.27 -53.02 -25.48
N VAL A 295 15.01 -53.03 -25.03
CA VAL A 295 14.38 -54.07 -24.20
C VAL A 295 12.95 -54.37 -24.69
N ASP A 296 12.32 -55.42 -24.15
CA ASP A 296 10.92 -55.76 -24.47
C ASP A 296 9.94 -54.81 -23.76
N ASP A 297 8.84 -54.42 -24.42
CA ASP A 297 7.77 -53.52 -23.92
C ASP A 297 7.35 -53.84 -22.47
N SER A 298 7.15 -55.13 -22.18
CA SER A 298 6.75 -55.65 -20.87
C SER A 298 7.69 -55.35 -19.69
N VAL A 299 8.84 -54.74 -19.94
CA VAL A 299 9.76 -54.22 -18.91
C VAL A 299 10.25 -52.79 -19.18
N GLY A 300 10.20 -52.29 -20.42
CA GLY A 300 10.77 -50.99 -20.80
C GLY A 300 9.78 -49.82 -20.90
N GLU A 301 8.47 -50.08 -20.88
CA GLU A 301 7.46 -49.00 -20.92
C GLU A 301 7.47 -48.15 -19.63
N TYR A 302 7.34 -46.83 -19.78
CA TYR A 302 7.08 -45.90 -18.68
C TYR A 302 6.28 -44.67 -19.14
N ILE A 303 5.69 -43.98 -18.16
CA ILE A 303 5.08 -42.65 -18.26
C ILE A 303 5.61 -41.81 -17.10
N GLU A 304 6.00 -40.58 -17.39
CA GLU A 304 6.33 -39.58 -16.38
C GLU A 304 5.12 -38.69 -16.06
N VAL A 305 5.00 -38.30 -14.79
CA VAL A 305 3.98 -37.40 -14.26
C VAL A 305 4.66 -36.21 -13.60
N LEU A 306 4.37 -34.99 -14.05
CA LEU A 306 4.76 -33.73 -13.39
C LEU A 306 3.65 -33.29 -12.42
N ASN A 307 4.04 -32.74 -11.27
CA ASN A 307 3.17 -32.04 -10.35
C ASN A 307 3.15 -30.53 -10.63
N ASN A 308 1.97 -30.04 -11.00
CA ASN A 308 1.66 -28.66 -11.38
C ASN A 308 0.71 -27.98 -10.36
N SER A 309 0.46 -28.61 -9.22
CA SER A 309 -0.57 -28.18 -8.25
C SER A 309 -0.18 -27.01 -7.33
N GLY A 310 1.05 -26.49 -7.47
CA GLY A 310 1.63 -25.46 -6.57
C GLY A 310 2.05 -25.98 -5.18
N ARG A 311 1.67 -27.20 -4.82
CA ARG A 311 1.94 -27.87 -3.52
C ARG A 311 2.51 -29.27 -3.73
N ALA A 312 2.91 -29.96 -2.66
CA ALA A 312 3.32 -31.35 -2.76
C ALA A 312 2.07 -32.26 -2.87
N LEU A 313 2.13 -33.32 -3.69
CA LEU A 313 1.02 -34.26 -3.85
C LEU A 313 1.42 -35.65 -3.34
N ASN A 314 0.57 -36.29 -2.54
CA ASN A 314 0.68 -37.73 -2.28
C ASN A 314 -0.14 -38.52 -3.31
N LEU A 315 0.52 -39.19 -4.26
CA LEU A 315 -0.15 -39.92 -5.34
C LEU A 315 -0.82 -41.24 -4.88
N LYS A 316 -0.84 -41.54 -3.58
CA LYS A 316 -1.54 -42.70 -3.02
C LYS A 316 -3.04 -42.65 -3.29
N GLY A 317 -3.60 -43.75 -3.77
CA GLY A 317 -4.99 -43.82 -4.21
C GLY A 317 -5.24 -43.27 -5.61
N PHE A 318 -4.27 -42.60 -6.26
CA PHE A 318 -4.39 -42.24 -7.66
C PHE A 318 -4.44 -43.50 -8.53
N THR A 319 -5.24 -43.44 -9.59
CA THR A 319 -5.44 -44.54 -10.53
C THR A 319 -5.05 -44.10 -11.93
N LEU A 320 -4.09 -44.81 -12.54
CA LEU A 320 -3.75 -44.66 -13.95
C LEU A 320 -4.54 -45.69 -14.76
N SER A 321 -5.26 -45.21 -15.77
CA SER A 321 -6.10 -46.02 -16.66
C SER A 321 -5.72 -45.82 -18.12
N SER A 322 -5.84 -46.88 -18.91
CA SER A 322 -5.58 -46.97 -20.35
C SER A 322 -6.79 -47.61 -21.04
N THR A 323 -7.24 -47.06 -22.18
CA THR A 323 -8.38 -47.62 -22.92
C THR A 323 -8.08 -48.96 -23.60
N LYS A 324 -6.81 -49.32 -23.77
CA LYS A 324 -6.35 -50.55 -24.45
C LYS A 324 -5.59 -51.52 -23.55
N GLY A 325 -5.04 -51.05 -22.44
CA GLY A 325 -4.07 -51.73 -21.59
C GLY A 325 -4.50 -51.96 -20.14
N GLY A 326 -5.65 -51.43 -19.68
CA GLY A 326 -6.19 -51.70 -18.34
C GLY A 326 -5.96 -50.55 -17.34
N SER A 327 -5.84 -50.84 -16.05
CA SER A 327 -5.63 -49.82 -15.02
C SER A 327 -4.93 -50.37 -13.78
N PHE A 328 -4.25 -49.50 -13.02
CA PHE A 328 -3.76 -49.80 -11.67
C PHE A 328 -3.92 -48.58 -10.75
N THR A 329 -3.90 -48.83 -9.44
CA THR A 329 -3.99 -47.81 -8.38
C THR A 329 -2.72 -47.87 -7.53
N LEU A 330 -2.19 -46.72 -7.12
CA LEU A 330 -1.04 -46.65 -6.22
C LEU A 330 -1.53 -46.94 -4.79
N ASP A 331 -0.98 -47.98 -4.13
CA ASP A 331 -1.46 -48.48 -2.83
C ASP A 331 -0.55 -48.15 -1.63
N ALA A 332 0.48 -47.34 -1.87
CA ALA A 332 1.40 -46.81 -0.86
C ALA A 332 1.74 -45.34 -1.16
N ASP A 333 2.30 -44.64 -0.18
CA ASP A 333 2.64 -43.23 -0.26
C ASP A 333 3.73 -42.97 -1.30
N LEU A 334 3.45 -42.04 -2.21
CA LEU A 334 4.39 -41.56 -3.23
C LEU A 334 4.27 -40.04 -3.25
N ILE A 335 5.14 -39.39 -2.48
CA ILE A 335 5.18 -37.93 -2.36
C ILE A 335 5.89 -37.36 -3.60
N LEU A 336 5.16 -36.54 -4.34
CA LEU A 336 5.63 -35.83 -5.52
C LEU A 336 5.79 -34.34 -5.17
N PRO A 337 7.03 -33.82 -5.07
CA PRO A 337 7.28 -32.41 -4.74
C PRO A 337 6.67 -31.42 -5.74
N ILE A 338 6.57 -30.15 -5.35
CA ILE A 338 6.18 -29.04 -6.25
C ILE A 338 7.15 -29.02 -7.45
N GLY A 339 6.62 -29.02 -8.68
CA GLY A 339 7.43 -29.08 -9.91
C GLY A 339 8.26 -30.37 -10.04
N GLY A 340 7.97 -31.39 -9.23
CA GLY A 340 8.65 -32.68 -9.23
C GLY A 340 8.06 -33.66 -10.24
N TYR A 341 8.89 -34.63 -10.64
CA TYR A 341 8.54 -35.70 -11.57
C TYR A 341 8.42 -37.05 -10.85
N ALA A 342 7.42 -37.85 -11.22
CA ALA A 342 7.26 -39.24 -10.79
C ALA A 342 7.19 -40.15 -12.01
N VAL A 343 8.10 -41.14 -12.07
CA VAL A 343 8.14 -42.09 -13.18
C VAL A 343 7.39 -43.36 -12.81
N LEU A 344 6.28 -43.60 -13.50
CA LEU A 344 5.48 -44.81 -13.40
C LEU A 344 5.94 -45.76 -14.53
N GLY A 345 6.33 -47.00 -14.23
CA GLY A 345 6.93 -47.89 -15.23
C GLY A 345 6.63 -49.38 -15.09
N ALA A 346 6.91 -50.14 -16.14
CA ALA A 346 6.66 -51.59 -16.21
C ALA A 346 7.61 -52.42 -15.32
N SER A 347 8.79 -51.89 -14.99
CA SER A 347 9.77 -52.54 -14.12
C SER A 347 10.65 -51.51 -13.42
N SER A 348 10.87 -51.69 -12.11
CA SER A 348 11.82 -50.90 -11.30
C SER A 348 13.23 -51.49 -11.27
N ASP A 349 13.50 -52.61 -11.96
CA ASP A 349 14.86 -53.12 -12.15
C ASP A 349 15.53 -52.39 -13.32
N THR A 350 16.25 -51.31 -12.98
CA THR A 350 17.03 -50.46 -13.88
C THR A 350 18.06 -51.21 -14.74
N THR A 351 18.40 -52.45 -14.38
CA THR A 351 19.31 -53.29 -15.19
C THR A 351 18.61 -54.05 -16.31
N THR A 352 17.27 -54.02 -16.36
CA THR A 352 16.43 -54.78 -17.29
C THR A 352 15.37 -53.94 -18.01
N ASN A 353 15.02 -52.75 -17.51
CA ASN A 353 13.98 -51.86 -18.07
C ASN A 353 14.49 -50.86 -19.12
N GLY A 354 15.72 -51.03 -19.65
CA GLY A 354 16.33 -50.05 -20.56
C GLY A 354 17.06 -48.89 -19.87
N GLY A 355 17.08 -48.85 -18.54
CA GLY A 355 17.87 -47.92 -17.74
C GLY A 355 17.10 -46.70 -17.21
N ALA A 356 15.77 -46.69 -17.31
CA ALA A 356 14.91 -45.67 -16.70
C ALA A 356 14.87 -45.83 -15.18
N ALA A 357 14.95 -44.73 -14.43
CA ALA A 357 14.61 -44.73 -13.01
C ALA A 357 13.08 -44.75 -12.89
N VAL A 358 12.52 -45.62 -12.04
CA VAL A 358 11.07 -45.83 -11.91
C VAL A 358 10.71 -45.79 -10.43
N ASP A 359 9.92 -44.79 -10.05
CA ASP A 359 9.44 -44.57 -8.68
C ASP A 359 8.29 -45.50 -8.33
N TRP A 360 7.40 -45.78 -9.29
CA TRP A 360 6.31 -46.74 -9.13
C TRP A 360 6.30 -47.80 -10.23
N SER A 361 6.39 -49.08 -9.83
CA SER A 361 6.34 -50.20 -10.75
C SER A 361 4.93 -50.80 -10.83
N TRP A 362 4.32 -50.80 -12.02
CA TRP A 362 3.04 -51.51 -12.27
C TRP A 362 3.22 -53.00 -12.54
N ALA A 363 4.41 -53.57 -12.31
CA ALA A 363 4.72 -54.98 -12.57
C ALA A 363 3.71 -55.94 -11.91
N GLY A 364 3.03 -56.74 -12.73
CA GLY A 364 2.06 -57.74 -12.28
C GLY A 364 0.61 -57.24 -12.15
N SER A 365 0.34 -55.95 -12.34
CA SER A 365 -1.03 -55.41 -12.47
C SER A 365 -1.75 -55.92 -13.72
N GLY A 366 -1.00 -56.15 -14.80
CA GLY A 366 -1.51 -56.41 -16.13
C GLY A 366 -1.69 -55.15 -16.99
N PHE A 367 -1.31 -53.97 -16.49
CA PHE A 367 -1.24 -52.72 -17.24
C PHE A 367 -0.16 -52.77 -18.33
N THR A 368 -0.41 -52.11 -19.46
CA THR A 368 0.44 -52.04 -20.67
C THR A 368 0.13 -50.76 -21.44
N LEU A 369 1.08 -50.27 -22.23
CA LEU A 369 0.86 -49.19 -23.20
C LEU A 369 0.62 -49.78 -24.61
N ALA A 370 0.40 -48.93 -25.62
CA ALA A 370 0.05 -49.39 -26.96
C ALA A 370 0.66 -48.52 -28.06
N ASP A 371 1.63 -49.07 -28.79
CA ASP A 371 2.46 -48.40 -29.83
C ASP A 371 1.65 -47.57 -30.85
N GLY A 372 0.41 -47.98 -31.12
CA GLY A 372 -0.45 -47.44 -32.18
C GLY A 372 -1.44 -46.35 -31.71
N GLY A 373 -1.18 -45.72 -30.57
CA GLY A 373 -2.05 -44.73 -29.95
C GLY A 373 -2.95 -45.31 -28.87
N ASP A 374 -3.35 -44.52 -27.88
CA ASP A 374 -4.24 -44.90 -26.78
C ASP A 374 -4.88 -43.64 -26.15
N THR A 375 -5.71 -43.82 -25.14
CA THR A 375 -6.06 -42.75 -24.21
C THR A 375 -5.71 -43.17 -22.79
N LEU A 376 -4.91 -42.35 -22.14
CA LEU A 376 -4.45 -42.48 -20.76
C LEU A 376 -5.22 -41.49 -19.88
N THR A 377 -5.53 -41.88 -18.66
CA THR A 377 -6.27 -41.04 -17.71
C THR A 377 -5.71 -41.24 -16.30
N LEU A 378 -5.31 -40.15 -15.66
CA LEU A 378 -4.92 -40.09 -14.25
C LEU A 378 -6.12 -39.62 -13.42
N THR A 379 -6.47 -40.33 -12.35
CA THR A 379 -7.64 -40.03 -11.51
C THR A 379 -7.27 -40.07 -10.04
N GLY A 380 -7.48 -38.96 -9.32
CA GLY A 380 -7.34 -38.86 -7.86
C GLY A 380 -8.73 -38.87 -7.23
N GLY A 381 -9.02 -39.89 -6.41
CA GLY A 381 -10.35 -40.06 -5.80
C GLY A 381 -11.48 -40.15 -6.83
N SER A 382 -12.25 -39.07 -7.00
CA SER A 382 -13.32 -38.94 -8.00
C SER A 382 -13.00 -37.95 -9.14
N VAL A 383 -11.88 -37.25 -9.06
CA VAL A 383 -11.46 -36.21 -10.01
C VAL A 383 -10.57 -36.80 -11.08
N THR A 384 -10.89 -36.53 -12.35
CA THR A 384 -9.97 -36.78 -13.47
C THR A 384 -8.96 -35.64 -13.48
N VAL A 385 -7.72 -35.95 -13.11
CA VAL A 385 -6.65 -34.96 -12.94
C VAL A 385 -6.12 -34.55 -14.31
N PHE A 386 -5.83 -35.55 -15.16
CA PHE A 386 -5.42 -35.35 -16.55
C PHE A 386 -5.86 -36.53 -17.43
N SER A 387 -6.04 -36.29 -18.74
CA SER A 387 -6.23 -37.35 -19.72
C SER A 387 -5.62 -37.00 -21.06
N LEU A 388 -4.80 -37.91 -21.58
CA LEU A 388 -4.01 -37.74 -22.81
C LEU A 388 -4.42 -38.75 -23.86
N ALA A 389 -4.65 -38.30 -25.10
CA ALA A 389 -5.04 -39.15 -26.23
C ALA A 389 -3.95 -39.17 -27.32
N TYR A 390 -2.87 -39.91 -27.10
CA TYR A 390 -1.79 -40.01 -28.07
C TYR A 390 -2.19 -40.87 -29.29
N THR A 391 -1.73 -40.48 -30.48
CA THR A 391 -2.06 -41.15 -31.75
C THR A 391 -0.82 -41.34 -32.63
N THR A 392 -0.97 -41.89 -33.84
CA THR A 392 0.14 -42.00 -34.80
C THR A 392 0.64 -40.65 -35.36
N SER A 393 0.06 -39.51 -34.96
CA SER A 393 0.59 -38.18 -35.22
C SER A 393 1.61 -37.70 -34.18
N TRP A 394 1.65 -38.34 -33.01
CA TRP A 394 2.59 -38.01 -31.93
C TRP A 394 4.01 -38.45 -32.31
N PRO A 395 5.07 -37.85 -31.74
CA PRO A 395 6.48 -38.12 -32.06
C PRO A 395 7.00 -39.48 -31.56
N ILE A 396 6.10 -40.47 -31.43
CA ILE A 396 6.40 -41.82 -30.96
C ILE A 396 7.27 -42.56 -31.98
N SER A 397 8.46 -42.97 -31.56
CA SER A 397 9.38 -43.75 -32.40
C SER A 397 10.05 -44.89 -31.62
N ALA A 398 10.36 -45.99 -32.31
CA ALA A 398 10.87 -47.19 -31.66
C ALA A 398 12.27 -46.95 -31.05
N GLY A 399 12.32 -46.88 -29.72
CA GLY A 399 13.49 -46.57 -28.91
C GLY A 399 13.68 -45.10 -28.53
N ALA A 400 12.66 -44.26 -28.62
CA ALA A 400 12.64 -42.93 -28.01
C ALA A 400 11.27 -42.62 -27.42
N ALA A 401 11.26 -41.96 -26.26
CA ALA A 401 10.04 -41.40 -25.69
C ALA A 401 9.50 -40.27 -26.58
N ALA A 402 8.19 -40.05 -26.50
CA ALA A 402 7.62 -38.74 -26.79
C ALA A 402 7.78 -37.90 -25.51
N ASN A 403 8.39 -36.73 -25.61
CA ASN A 403 8.50 -35.78 -24.52
C ASN A 403 7.80 -34.47 -24.89
N LEU A 404 7.16 -33.85 -23.91
CA LEU A 404 6.75 -32.44 -23.93
C LEU A 404 8.01 -31.59 -23.86
N ASP A 405 8.04 -30.41 -24.48
CA ASP A 405 9.14 -29.46 -24.32
C ASP A 405 9.36 -29.10 -22.83
N ASP A 406 10.56 -28.68 -22.45
CA ASP A 406 10.85 -28.19 -21.10
C ASP A 406 10.47 -26.71 -20.89
N THR A 407 10.20 -25.94 -21.95
CA THR A 407 9.54 -24.62 -21.88
C THR A 407 8.03 -24.73 -21.59
N PHE A 408 7.38 -25.75 -22.17
CA PHE A 408 5.92 -25.85 -22.23
C PHE A 408 5.32 -26.76 -21.16
N LEU A 409 5.24 -26.28 -19.91
CA LEU A 409 4.80 -27.07 -18.76
C LEU A 409 3.38 -26.72 -18.24
N THR A 410 2.43 -26.39 -19.12
CA THR A 410 1.00 -26.25 -18.73
C THR A 410 0.14 -27.46 -19.13
N LEU A 411 -1.04 -27.55 -18.51
CA LEU A 411 -2.08 -28.53 -18.83
C LEU A 411 -2.54 -28.48 -20.30
N THR A 412 -2.51 -27.29 -20.91
CA THR A 412 -2.91 -27.06 -22.30
C THR A 412 -1.85 -27.62 -23.24
N ASP A 413 -0.59 -27.33 -22.97
CA ASP A 413 0.55 -27.77 -23.81
C ASP A 413 0.72 -29.28 -23.76
N ALA A 414 0.59 -29.87 -22.57
CA ALA A 414 0.58 -31.32 -22.40
C ALA A 414 -0.54 -32.03 -23.21
N ALA A 415 -1.58 -31.30 -23.63
CA ALA A 415 -2.66 -31.81 -24.46
C ALA A 415 -2.51 -31.52 -25.97
N ASP A 416 -1.68 -30.55 -26.37
CA ASP A 416 -1.38 -30.27 -27.78
C ASP A 416 -0.21 -31.13 -28.26
N VAL A 417 -0.29 -31.66 -29.47
CA VAL A 417 0.74 -32.52 -30.07
C VAL A 417 1.88 -31.72 -30.70
N THR A 418 1.70 -30.42 -30.96
CA THR A 418 2.76 -29.55 -31.52
C THR A 418 3.90 -29.36 -30.54
N ARG A 419 3.59 -29.22 -29.24
CA ARG A 419 4.53 -29.01 -28.13
C ARG A 419 5.33 -30.26 -27.71
N TRP A 420 5.25 -31.34 -28.50
CA TRP A 420 5.93 -32.61 -28.21
C TRP A 420 6.90 -33.00 -29.32
N CYS A 421 8.10 -33.40 -28.91
CA CYS A 421 9.11 -33.99 -29.79
C CYS A 421 9.53 -35.41 -29.37
N ALA A 422 10.45 -35.99 -30.14
CA ALA A 422 11.00 -37.30 -29.87
C ALA A 422 12.31 -37.15 -29.11
N ALA A 423 12.41 -37.76 -27.92
CA ALA A 423 13.52 -37.56 -27.00
C ALA A 423 14.90 -37.62 -27.67
N SER A 424 15.76 -36.72 -27.24
CA SER A 424 17.12 -36.50 -27.73
C SER A 424 18.14 -37.24 -26.84
N SER A 425 17.95 -37.15 -25.52
CA SER A 425 18.75 -37.69 -24.43
C SER A 425 18.76 -39.21 -24.41
N SER A 426 19.88 -39.80 -23.98
CA SER A 426 20.13 -41.24 -24.11
C SER A 426 20.11 -41.96 -22.76
N LEU A 427 19.19 -42.91 -22.60
CA LEU A 427 19.13 -43.80 -21.46
C LEU A 427 20.34 -44.74 -21.42
N SER A 428 20.70 -45.19 -20.22
CA SER A 428 21.87 -46.05 -20.01
C SER A 428 21.77 -47.43 -20.69
N GLY A 429 20.57 -47.92 -21.00
CA GLY A 429 20.34 -49.14 -21.78
C GLY A 429 20.29 -48.95 -23.30
N GLY A 430 20.20 -47.71 -23.79
CA GLY A 430 20.35 -47.37 -25.22
C GLY A 430 19.10 -46.95 -25.99
N ASP A 431 17.93 -46.92 -25.33
CA ASP A 431 16.78 -46.14 -25.80
C ASP A 431 16.96 -44.66 -25.37
N LYS A 432 16.02 -43.79 -25.74
CA LYS A 432 16.07 -42.35 -25.45
C LYS A 432 14.93 -41.87 -24.55
N GLY A 433 15.25 -40.90 -23.69
CA GLY A 433 14.36 -40.27 -22.73
C GLY A 433 15.08 -39.66 -21.53
N SER A 434 14.32 -38.95 -20.69
CA SER A 434 14.72 -38.11 -19.55
C SER A 434 14.04 -38.46 -18.20
N PRO A 435 13.67 -39.72 -17.90
CA PRO A 435 12.75 -40.07 -16.82
C PRO A 435 13.27 -39.66 -15.44
N GLY A 436 12.49 -38.81 -14.76
CA GLY A 436 12.77 -38.23 -13.45
C GLY A 436 13.56 -36.92 -13.53
N ALA A 437 13.59 -36.24 -14.67
CA ALA A 437 14.33 -35.01 -14.92
C ALA A 437 13.60 -34.11 -15.93
N LEU A 438 14.08 -32.88 -16.10
CA LEU A 438 13.64 -32.00 -17.19
C LEU A 438 13.82 -32.70 -18.55
N ASN A 439 12.84 -32.49 -19.42
CA ASN A 439 12.80 -33.03 -20.77
C ASN A 439 13.85 -32.40 -21.70
N ASP A 440 14.00 -32.96 -22.89
CA ASP A 440 14.77 -32.32 -23.96
C ASP A 440 13.93 -31.23 -24.63
N ASN A 441 14.44 -30.00 -24.68
CA ASN A 441 13.89 -28.93 -25.50
C ASN A 441 13.76 -29.33 -26.97
N CYS A 442 12.66 -28.92 -27.61
CA CYS A 442 12.25 -29.35 -28.94
C CYS A 442 12.74 -28.45 -30.09
N THR A 443 13.74 -27.57 -29.89
CA THR A 443 14.51 -26.67 -30.82
C THR A 443 14.36 -26.73 -32.35
N SER A 444 14.01 -27.89 -32.92
CA SER A 444 13.75 -28.15 -34.35
C SER A 444 12.26 -28.20 -34.73
N VAL A 445 11.38 -27.90 -33.78
CA VAL A 445 9.95 -27.61 -33.97
C VAL A 445 9.82 -26.09 -34.01
N ASP A 446 8.95 -25.63 -34.91
CA ASP A 446 8.45 -24.28 -35.13
C ASP A 446 7.14 -24.23 -34.30
N HIS A 447 7.15 -23.54 -33.15
CA HIS A 447 6.13 -23.71 -32.11
C HIS A 447 4.98 -22.71 -32.15
N ASP A 448 5.24 -21.50 -32.63
CA ASP A 448 4.28 -20.40 -32.83
C ASP A 448 3.62 -20.43 -34.24
N GLY A 449 4.35 -20.87 -35.26
CA GLY A 449 3.95 -20.91 -36.66
C GLY A 449 4.51 -19.80 -37.55
N ASP A 450 5.47 -18.99 -37.10
CA ASP A 450 6.01 -17.85 -37.87
C ASP A 450 6.85 -18.32 -39.09
N GLY A 451 7.53 -19.48 -38.95
CA GLY A 451 8.34 -20.14 -39.96
C GLY A 451 9.83 -20.31 -39.59
N TYR A 452 10.24 -19.83 -38.43
CA TYR A 452 11.52 -20.04 -37.76
C TYR A 452 11.37 -21.11 -36.66
N SER A 453 12.43 -21.24 -35.86
CA SER A 453 12.58 -22.16 -34.73
C SER A 453 13.91 -21.86 -34.05
N VAL A 454 14.14 -22.32 -32.82
CA VAL A 454 15.42 -22.09 -32.12
C VAL A 454 16.65 -22.55 -32.94
N ASP A 455 16.59 -23.72 -33.61
CA ASP A 455 17.64 -24.20 -34.53
C ASP A 455 17.79 -23.35 -35.82
N ALA A 456 16.76 -22.58 -36.20
CA ALA A 456 16.73 -21.71 -37.39
C ALA A 456 17.24 -20.29 -37.11
N GLY A 457 17.27 -19.86 -35.85
CA GLY A 457 17.77 -18.55 -35.42
C GLY A 457 16.86 -17.81 -34.45
N ASP A 458 15.71 -18.39 -34.10
CA ASP A 458 14.72 -17.81 -33.22
C ASP A 458 15.23 -17.69 -31.77
N CYS A 459 14.85 -16.59 -31.11
CA CYS A 459 15.17 -16.27 -29.73
C CYS A 459 13.98 -16.43 -28.78
N ASP A 460 12.73 -16.42 -29.27
CA ASP A 460 11.53 -16.81 -28.52
C ASP A 460 10.48 -17.48 -29.44
N ASP A 461 10.75 -18.75 -29.79
CA ASP A 461 9.94 -19.68 -30.62
C ASP A 461 8.49 -19.88 -30.09
N ASP A 462 8.12 -19.24 -28.98
CA ASP A 462 6.80 -19.27 -28.36
C ASP A 462 5.91 -18.04 -28.76
N ASP A 463 6.45 -17.00 -29.41
CA ASP A 463 5.78 -15.72 -29.74
C ASP A 463 5.95 -15.30 -31.23
N ASP A 464 4.84 -15.23 -32.00
CA ASP A 464 4.86 -14.93 -33.44
C ASP A 464 5.17 -13.46 -33.81
N ALA A 465 5.52 -12.64 -32.80
CA ALA A 465 6.10 -11.31 -32.96
C ALA A 465 7.64 -11.28 -32.80
N VAL A 466 8.27 -12.37 -32.34
CA VAL A 466 9.72 -12.47 -32.11
C VAL A 466 10.33 -13.45 -33.11
N GLY A 467 11.35 -13.01 -33.86
CA GLY A 467 12.05 -13.89 -34.78
C GLY A 467 12.93 -13.15 -35.81
N PRO A 468 13.83 -13.85 -36.53
CA PRO A 468 14.87 -13.24 -37.38
C PRO A 468 14.44 -12.37 -38.58
N ASP A 469 13.13 -12.18 -38.81
CA ASP A 469 12.53 -11.32 -39.85
C ASP A 469 11.50 -10.32 -39.24
N ALA A 470 11.40 -10.19 -37.90
CA ALA A 470 10.52 -9.24 -37.21
C ALA A 470 11.02 -7.79 -37.29
N ASP A 471 10.18 -6.84 -36.87
CA ASP A 471 10.53 -5.42 -36.73
C ASP A 471 10.67 -5.10 -35.22
N GLU A 472 11.79 -4.48 -34.80
CA GLU A 472 12.03 -4.01 -33.43
C GLU A 472 10.99 -2.97 -32.95
N VAL A 473 10.52 -3.12 -31.70
CA VAL A 473 9.71 -2.15 -30.95
C VAL A 473 10.41 -1.79 -29.63
N TRP A 474 9.90 -0.78 -28.89
CA TRP A 474 10.35 -0.51 -27.50
C TRP A 474 9.47 -1.34 -26.56
N ASP A 475 9.83 -2.60 -26.27
CA ASP A 475 9.08 -3.48 -25.35
C ASP A 475 9.97 -4.29 -24.37
N GLY A 476 11.29 -4.08 -24.42
CA GLY A 476 12.28 -4.80 -23.63
C GLY A 476 12.75 -6.12 -24.26
N ILE A 477 12.33 -6.44 -25.48
CA ILE A 477 12.61 -7.70 -26.19
C ILE A 477 13.55 -7.43 -27.39
N ASP A 478 14.35 -8.44 -27.73
CA ASP A 478 15.17 -8.52 -28.96
C ASP A 478 14.25 -9.10 -30.05
N ASN A 479 13.29 -8.32 -30.56
CA ASN A 479 12.24 -8.84 -31.43
C ASN A 479 12.82 -9.43 -32.71
N ASP A 480 13.88 -8.83 -33.29
CA ASP A 480 14.52 -9.32 -34.53
C ASP A 480 15.64 -10.36 -34.31
N CYS A 481 15.91 -10.70 -33.05
CA CYS A 481 16.93 -11.66 -32.61
C CYS A 481 18.37 -11.36 -33.09
N ASP A 482 18.74 -10.10 -33.38
CA ASP A 482 20.12 -9.72 -33.75
C ASP A 482 21.10 -9.68 -32.56
N GLY A 483 20.58 -9.69 -31.33
CA GLY A 483 21.35 -9.60 -30.08
C GLY A 483 21.43 -8.18 -29.52
N SER A 484 20.56 -7.30 -29.99
CA SER A 484 20.33 -5.96 -29.46
C SER A 484 18.92 -5.91 -28.86
N VAL A 485 18.63 -4.95 -27.98
CA VAL A 485 17.30 -4.83 -27.36
C VAL A 485 16.83 -3.41 -27.57
N ASP A 486 15.58 -3.25 -28.01
CA ASP A 486 14.90 -1.99 -28.31
C ASP A 486 15.70 -1.03 -29.22
N VAL A 487 16.29 -1.51 -30.32
CA VAL A 487 17.05 -0.64 -31.25
C VAL A 487 16.13 0.02 -32.27
N VAL A 488 15.14 0.74 -31.75
CA VAL A 488 14.21 1.53 -32.54
C VAL A 488 14.97 2.58 -33.36
N PRO A 489 14.61 2.77 -34.64
CA PRO A 489 15.44 3.48 -35.61
C PRO A 489 15.90 4.88 -35.18
N VAL A 490 17.21 5.11 -35.27
CA VAL A 490 17.86 6.43 -35.19
C VAL A 490 17.25 7.35 -36.26
N ILE A 491 16.23 8.14 -35.86
CA ILE A 491 15.56 9.22 -36.60
C ILE A 491 15.64 9.04 -38.13
N ASP A 492 15.00 7.98 -38.67
CA ASP A 492 14.73 7.89 -40.11
C ASP A 492 13.41 8.61 -40.41
N VAL A 493 13.46 9.94 -40.26
CA VAL A 493 12.31 10.85 -40.21
C VAL A 493 11.31 10.64 -41.36
N ALA A 494 10.05 10.39 -40.98
CA ALA A 494 8.90 10.80 -41.78
C ALA A 494 8.73 12.35 -41.79
N GLY A 495 9.27 13.03 -40.76
CA GLY A 495 9.19 14.47 -40.54
C GLY A 495 10.30 15.35 -41.14
N GLY A 496 10.37 16.59 -40.67
CA GLY A 496 11.23 17.66 -41.20
C GLY A 496 12.33 18.12 -40.24
N TYR A 497 13.34 18.84 -40.76
CA TYR A 497 14.38 19.45 -39.91
C TYR A 497 14.89 20.81 -40.39
N LEU A 498 15.21 21.67 -39.40
CA LEU A 498 15.78 23.00 -39.57
C LEU A 498 17.14 23.08 -38.88
N THR A 499 18.13 23.73 -39.51
CA THR A 499 19.47 23.91 -38.93
C THR A 499 19.83 25.38 -38.77
N GLY A 500 20.73 25.70 -37.83
CA GLY A 500 21.30 27.04 -37.71
C GLY A 500 21.95 27.54 -39.01
N GLN A 501 21.98 28.85 -39.18
CA GLN A 501 22.57 29.49 -40.37
C GLN A 501 24.11 29.52 -40.31
N ASP A 502 24.66 29.83 -39.14
CA ASP A 502 26.08 30.10 -38.93
C ASP A 502 26.65 29.02 -38.00
N SER A 503 27.93 28.63 -38.18
CA SER A 503 28.51 27.42 -37.54
C SER A 503 28.50 27.40 -36.01
N ASP A 504 28.25 28.54 -35.41
CA ASP A 504 28.39 28.80 -33.97
C ASP A 504 27.05 29.32 -33.38
N SER A 505 25.93 29.17 -34.11
CA SER A 505 24.68 29.88 -33.80
C SER A 505 23.80 29.26 -32.71
N TRP A 506 23.96 27.97 -32.40
CA TRP A 506 23.15 27.25 -31.39
C TRP A 506 21.63 27.49 -31.54
N LEU A 507 21.08 27.11 -32.70
CA LEU A 507 19.62 27.12 -32.94
C LEU A 507 18.92 26.16 -31.96
N GLY A 508 17.86 26.63 -31.31
CA GLY A 508 17.09 25.83 -30.33
C GLY A 508 17.81 25.61 -28.99
N PHE A 509 18.75 26.48 -28.60
CA PHE A 509 19.42 26.38 -27.30
C PHE A 509 18.56 26.91 -26.16
N HIS A 510 18.41 26.12 -25.09
CA HIS A 510 17.57 26.50 -23.94
C HIS A 510 16.10 26.69 -24.40
N THR A 511 15.37 27.55 -23.70
CA THR A 511 14.05 28.09 -24.08
C THR A 511 14.10 28.92 -25.38
N ALA A 512 14.50 28.30 -26.49
CA ALA A 512 14.59 28.91 -27.82
C ALA A 512 13.79 28.11 -28.86
N LEU A 513 12.70 27.48 -28.41
CA LEU A 513 11.73 26.71 -29.20
C LEU A 513 10.34 27.04 -28.64
N GLY A 514 9.43 27.46 -29.51
CA GLY A 514 8.05 27.79 -29.17
C GLY A 514 7.10 27.60 -30.33
N VAL A 515 5.81 27.40 -30.04
CA VAL A 515 4.76 27.06 -31.02
C VAL A 515 3.49 27.90 -30.88
N GLY A 516 2.81 28.14 -31.99
CA GLY A 516 1.48 28.79 -32.06
C GLY A 516 1.21 29.44 -33.42
N ASP A 517 -0.06 29.74 -33.74
CA ASP A 517 -0.47 30.43 -34.99
C ASP A 517 -0.11 31.93 -34.96
N VAL A 518 1.19 32.24 -34.91
CA VAL A 518 1.72 33.61 -34.82
C VAL A 518 1.68 34.34 -36.16
N THR A 519 1.84 33.62 -37.27
CA THR A 519 1.59 34.18 -38.61
C THR A 519 0.10 34.42 -38.84
N GLY A 520 -0.74 33.65 -38.14
CA GLY A 520 -2.18 33.81 -38.14
C GLY A 520 -2.81 33.40 -39.47
N ASP A 521 -2.31 32.29 -40.02
CA ASP A 521 -2.82 31.61 -41.21
C ASP A 521 -3.73 30.41 -40.89
N GLY A 522 -3.74 29.99 -39.62
CA GLY A 522 -4.60 28.96 -39.05
C GLY A 522 -3.91 27.60 -38.86
N VAL A 523 -2.58 27.55 -38.92
CA VAL A 523 -1.74 26.38 -38.62
C VAL A 523 -0.76 26.73 -37.51
N VAL A 524 -0.30 25.74 -36.72
CA VAL A 524 0.76 25.96 -35.73
C VAL A 524 2.06 26.36 -36.44
N ASP A 525 2.62 27.51 -36.08
CA ASP A 525 3.92 27.96 -36.57
C ASP A 525 5.02 27.70 -35.53
N LEU A 526 6.27 27.62 -36.01
CA LEU A 526 7.46 27.44 -35.17
C LEU A 526 8.20 28.76 -34.96
N ALA A 527 8.45 29.15 -33.71
CA ALA A 527 9.39 30.22 -33.36
C ALA A 527 10.66 29.64 -32.72
N THR A 528 11.83 30.14 -33.12
CA THR A 528 13.10 29.64 -32.56
C THR A 528 14.25 30.64 -32.60
N GLY A 529 15.05 30.65 -31.53
CA GLY A 529 16.24 31.48 -31.39
C GLY A 529 17.55 30.79 -31.77
N ALA A 530 18.47 31.58 -32.32
CA ALA A 530 19.86 31.24 -32.57
C ALA A 530 20.77 32.23 -31.81
N ILE A 531 20.84 32.02 -30.49
CA ILE A 531 21.28 33.00 -29.47
C ILE A 531 22.74 33.47 -29.66
N TYR A 532 23.62 32.65 -30.25
CA TYR A 532 25.05 32.93 -30.34
C TYR A 532 25.52 33.42 -31.73
N ARG A 533 24.62 33.95 -32.56
CA ARG A 533 24.92 34.32 -33.95
C ARG A 533 26.09 35.33 -34.08
N GLY A 534 27.09 34.93 -34.86
CA GLY A 534 28.21 35.79 -35.27
C GLY A 534 29.26 36.06 -34.19
N SER A 535 30.33 36.78 -34.55
CA SER A 535 31.46 37.05 -33.64
C SER A 535 31.18 38.05 -32.52
N ASN A 536 29.98 38.61 -32.50
CA ASN A 536 29.49 39.60 -31.55
C ASN A 536 28.38 39.05 -30.64
N SER A 537 27.83 37.85 -30.94
CA SER A 537 26.72 37.21 -30.21
C SER A 537 25.45 38.06 -30.16
N ASP A 538 25.02 38.51 -31.33
CA ASP A 538 23.90 39.44 -31.49
C ASP A 538 22.54 38.75 -31.19
N GLY A 539 22.48 37.43 -31.38
CA GLY A 539 21.23 36.67 -31.31
C GLY A 539 20.33 36.89 -32.53
N THR A 540 19.43 35.95 -32.79
CA THR A 540 18.43 36.08 -33.87
C THR A 540 17.27 35.13 -33.63
N LEU A 541 16.05 35.66 -33.69
CA LEU A 541 14.79 34.93 -33.63
C LEU A 541 14.26 34.71 -35.05
N TYR A 542 13.78 33.50 -35.34
CA TYR A 542 13.13 33.11 -36.58
C TYR A 542 11.70 32.66 -36.31
N VAL A 543 10.77 32.96 -37.22
CA VAL A 543 9.42 32.38 -37.26
C VAL A 543 9.25 31.67 -38.59
N VAL A 544 8.74 30.44 -38.56
CA VAL A 544 8.61 29.52 -39.71
C VAL A 544 7.21 28.91 -39.72
N SER A 545 6.46 29.07 -40.81
CA SER A 545 5.11 28.49 -40.90
C SER A 545 5.12 26.96 -41.02
N GLY A 546 4.34 26.28 -40.17
CA GLY A 546 4.36 24.83 -39.97
C GLY A 546 3.77 23.99 -41.11
N ALA A 547 2.88 24.57 -41.92
CA ALA A 547 2.01 23.86 -42.88
C ALA A 547 2.70 23.01 -43.97
N ASP A 548 4.03 23.15 -44.14
CA ASP A 548 4.86 22.39 -45.09
C ASP A 548 6.08 21.74 -44.38
N TYR A 549 6.02 21.45 -43.07
CA TYR A 549 7.21 21.06 -42.28
C TYR A 549 7.93 19.82 -42.80
N THR A 550 7.21 18.83 -43.34
CA THR A 550 7.77 17.62 -43.97
C THR A 550 8.68 17.92 -45.19
N THR A 551 8.68 19.16 -45.68
CA THR A 551 9.60 19.63 -46.74
C THR A 551 10.89 20.26 -46.21
N TRP A 552 10.98 20.54 -44.90
CA TRP A 552 12.12 21.19 -44.27
C TRP A 552 13.34 20.28 -44.26
N ALA A 553 14.37 20.70 -44.99
CA ALA A 553 15.67 20.07 -44.96
C ALA A 553 16.77 21.13 -45.18
N GLY A 554 17.28 21.72 -44.09
CA GLY A 554 18.43 22.63 -44.12
C GLY A 554 18.26 23.89 -43.27
N SER A 555 18.91 24.98 -43.66
CA SER A 555 19.01 26.17 -42.78
C SER A 555 17.66 26.85 -42.57
N VAL A 556 17.34 27.16 -41.31
CA VAL A 556 16.15 27.92 -40.86
C VAL A 556 15.94 29.21 -41.66
N SER A 557 17.03 29.92 -41.99
CA SER A 557 17.02 31.14 -42.82
C SER A 557 16.49 30.96 -44.26
N THR A 558 16.23 29.72 -44.69
CA THR A 558 15.62 29.39 -46.00
C THR A 558 14.10 29.28 -45.92
N TYR A 559 13.57 28.93 -44.74
CA TYR A 559 12.16 28.64 -44.49
C TYR A 559 11.48 29.74 -43.68
N ALA A 560 12.22 30.50 -42.88
CA ALA A 560 11.68 31.56 -42.04
C ALA A 560 10.94 32.67 -42.81
N ASP A 561 9.69 32.90 -42.44
CA ASP A 561 8.83 33.98 -42.93
C ASP A 561 9.24 35.33 -42.32
N TYR A 562 9.65 35.30 -41.05
CA TYR A 562 10.11 36.45 -40.28
C TYR A 562 11.44 36.17 -39.60
N THR A 563 12.26 37.21 -39.42
CA THR A 563 13.57 37.12 -38.79
C THR A 563 13.88 38.43 -38.09
N TYR A 564 14.14 38.36 -36.79
CA TYR A 564 14.50 39.49 -35.92
C TYR A 564 15.93 39.28 -35.45
N ALA A 565 16.82 40.22 -35.74
CA ALA A 565 18.21 40.16 -35.32
C ALA A 565 18.44 41.16 -34.19
N GLY A 566 19.09 40.70 -33.12
CA GLY A 566 19.39 41.55 -31.97
C GLY A 566 20.56 42.50 -32.23
N ASP A 567 20.79 43.40 -31.29
CA ASP A 567 21.91 44.33 -31.27
C ASP A 567 23.21 43.66 -30.74
N GLU A 568 24.37 44.32 -30.84
CA GLU A 568 25.66 43.69 -30.50
C GLU A 568 25.74 43.23 -29.02
N ARG A 569 25.65 41.91 -28.80
CA ARG A 569 25.58 41.19 -27.48
C ARG A 569 24.23 41.20 -26.77
N GLU A 570 23.14 41.36 -27.49
CA GLU A 570 21.79 41.24 -26.91
C GLU A 570 21.43 39.78 -26.57
N TYR A 571 22.03 38.79 -27.26
CA TYR A 571 21.71 37.36 -27.11
C TYR A 571 20.21 37.05 -27.35
N LEU A 572 19.57 37.81 -28.25
CA LEU A 572 18.17 37.61 -28.66
C LEU A 572 17.90 36.17 -29.11
N GLY A 573 16.83 35.58 -28.59
CA GLY A 573 16.32 34.30 -29.06
C GLY A 573 15.64 33.41 -28.02
N HIS A 574 15.49 33.86 -26.77
CA HIS A 574 14.67 33.16 -25.80
C HIS A 574 13.18 33.41 -26.09
N VAL A 575 12.36 32.37 -26.06
CA VAL A 575 10.91 32.37 -26.33
C VAL A 575 10.20 31.36 -25.40
N PRO A 576 8.91 31.52 -25.09
CA PRO A 576 8.12 30.49 -24.41
C PRO A 576 7.90 29.26 -25.30
N GLN A 577 7.54 28.13 -24.69
CA GLN A 577 7.17 26.90 -25.41
C GLN A 577 5.86 27.05 -26.19
N SER A 578 4.94 27.88 -25.70
CA SER A 578 3.65 28.21 -26.35
C SER A 578 3.34 29.71 -26.27
N PHE A 579 2.63 30.22 -27.28
CA PHE A 579 2.25 31.63 -27.42
C PHE A 579 0.73 31.84 -27.27
N GLY A 580 0.32 32.81 -26.45
CA GLY A 580 -1.09 33.22 -26.29
C GLY A 580 -1.44 34.51 -27.03
N ASP A 581 -2.74 34.87 -27.00
CA ASP A 581 -3.31 36.07 -27.63
C ASP A 581 -3.32 37.25 -26.63
N VAL A 582 -2.22 38.01 -26.64
CA VAL A 582 -2.02 39.13 -25.70
C VAL A 582 -2.92 40.31 -26.05
N ASN A 583 -3.27 40.49 -27.33
CA ASN A 583 -4.02 41.65 -27.81
C ASN A 583 -5.51 41.40 -28.15
N GLY A 584 -5.98 40.15 -28.00
CA GLY A 584 -7.37 39.74 -28.20
C GLY A 584 -7.82 39.75 -29.67
N ASP A 585 -6.91 39.56 -30.63
CA ASP A 585 -7.25 39.53 -32.07
C ASP A 585 -7.57 38.14 -32.64
N GLY A 586 -7.49 37.11 -31.77
CA GLY A 586 -7.81 35.72 -32.01
C GLY A 586 -6.63 34.91 -32.55
N LYS A 587 -5.40 35.33 -32.27
CA LYS A 587 -4.15 34.75 -32.77
C LYS A 587 -3.06 34.77 -31.71
N ALA A 588 -2.10 33.87 -31.82
CA ALA A 588 -0.95 33.87 -30.94
C ALA A 588 -0.03 35.07 -31.22
N ASP A 589 0.50 35.70 -30.17
CA ASP A 589 1.45 36.81 -30.25
C ASP A 589 2.86 36.35 -29.86
N LEU A 590 3.87 36.80 -30.60
CA LEU A 590 5.25 36.35 -30.45
C LEU A 590 5.94 37.10 -29.30
N ALA A 591 6.10 36.45 -28.14
CA ALA A 591 6.94 36.93 -27.05
C ALA A 591 8.40 36.48 -27.20
N TRP A 592 9.34 37.30 -26.76
CA TRP A 592 10.76 36.95 -26.72
C TRP A 592 11.51 37.68 -25.59
N SER A 593 12.60 37.10 -25.11
CA SER A 593 13.54 37.74 -24.20
C SER A 593 14.97 37.72 -24.73
N ALA A 594 15.76 38.64 -24.18
CA ALA A 594 17.18 38.84 -24.43
C ALA A 594 17.95 38.73 -23.10
N THR A 595 19.25 38.44 -23.17
CA THR A 595 20.08 38.26 -21.96
C THR A 595 21.48 38.86 -22.19
N ASP A 596 21.66 40.18 -22.02
CA ASP A 596 22.98 40.83 -22.09
C ASP A 596 23.91 40.31 -20.98
N ALA A 597 24.74 39.32 -21.33
CA ALA A 597 25.61 38.60 -20.40
C ALA A 597 27.07 38.50 -20.89
N TYR A 598 27.76 39.64 -21.08
CA TYR A 598 29.23 39.60 -21.24
C TYR A 598 30.05 40.63 -20.44
N TYR A 599 30.70 40.15 -19.38
CA TYR A 599 31.88 40.76 -18.74
C TYR A 599 31.73 42.19 -18.17
N GLY A 600 30.64 42.45 -17.44
CA GLY A 600 30.61 43.45 -16.38
C GLY A 600 30.77 44.90 -16.84
N TYR A 601 30.16 45.26 -17.97
CA TYR A 601 29.95 46.65 -18.38
C TYR A 601 28.48 46.86 -18.73
N TYR A 602 27.79 47.63 -17.89
CA TYR A 602 26.44 48.13 -18.15
C TYR A 602 26.33 48.82 -19.51
N TYR A 603 25.46 48.29 -20.35
CA TYR A 603 24.62 49.05 -21.27
C TYR A 603 23.18 48.64 -20.93
N GLY A 604 22.28 49.62 -20.77
CA GLY A 604 20.86 49.31 -20.64
C GLY A 604 20.29 49.18 -22.05
N SER A 605 19.70 48.03 -22.33
CA SER A 605 19.09 47.65 -23.61
C SER A 605 18.33 46.34 -23.41
N ASN A 606 17.01 46.43 -23.51
CA ASN A 606 16.00 45.39 -23.68
C ASN A 606 16.10 44.10 -22.84
N ALA A 607 15.13 43.95 -21.93
CA ALA A 607 14.83 42.71 -21.21
C ALA A 607 14.08 41.71 -22.12
N GLY A 608 13.10 42.21 -22.89
CA GLY A 608 12.33 41.41 -23.84
C GLY A 608 11.29 42.24 -24.60
N GLY A 609 10.43 41.57 -25.36
CA GLY A 609 9.38 42.22 -26.13
C GLY A 609 8.30 41.27 -26.60
N VAL A 610 7.16 41.84 -27.01
CA VAL A 610 6.04 41.12 -27.64
C VAL A 610 5.75 41.73 -29.01
N VAL A 611 5.60 40.89 -30.04
CA VAL A 611 5.21 41.28 -31.39
C VAL A 611 3.81 40.74 -31.67
N PHE A 612 2.82 41.62 -31.82
CA PHE A 612 1.47 41.19 -32.15
C PHE A 612 1.42 40.58 -33.56
N SER A 613 0.63 39.51 -33.75
CA SER A 613 0.54 38.72 -34.99
C SER A 613 0.33 39.60 -36.24
N GLY A 614 -0.61 40.56 -36.17
CA GLY A 614 -0.92 41.52 -37.23
C GLY A 614 0.15 42.59 -37.50
N SER A 615 1.20 42.65 -36.68
CA SER A 615 2.35 43.55 -36.78
C SER A 615 3.64 42.87 -37.26
N LEU A 616 3.65 41.53 -37.41
CA LEU A 616 4.78 40.79 -37.99
C LEU A 616 5.17 41.37 -39.36
N SER A 617 6.47 41.58 -39.58
CA SER A 617 6.95 42.18 -40.83
C SER A 617 8.31 41.61 -41.24
N SER A 618 8.44 41.27 -42.52
CA SER A 618 9.60 40.56 -43.10
C SER A 618 10.84 41.48 -43.30
N ALA A 619 11.13 42.35 -42.34
CA ALA A 619 12.21 43.33 -42.41
C ALA A 619 13.31 42.98 -41.42
N ASP A 620 14.57 43.25 -41.82
CA ASP A 620 15.69 43.44 -40.89
C ASP A 620 15.46 44.73 -40.05
N ALA A 621 14.39 44.74 -39.25
CA ALA A 621 14.29 45.58 -38.05
C ALA A 621 15.22 44.99 -36.99
N GLY A 622 15.58 45.79 -35.98
CA GLY A 622 16.22 45.25 -34.77
C GLY A 622 15.18 44.55 -33.88
N ASP A 623 15.39 44.68 -32.59
CA ASP A 623 14.45 44.63 -31.45
C ASP A 623 12.97 45.05 -31.65
N GLY A 624 12.54 45.52 -32.82
CA GLY A 624 11.32 46.30 -33.06
C GLY A 624 9.99 45.58 -32.75
N ALA A 625 9.72 45.45 -31.46
CA ALA A 625 8.55 44.85 -30.88
C ALA A 625 7.29 45.72 -31.05
N SER A 626 6.13 45.13 -30.78
CA SER A 626 4.91 45.91 -30.53
C SER A 626 4.91 46.51 -29.13
N VAL A 627 5.45 45.78 -28.14
CA VAL A 627 5.70 46.25 -26.77
C VAL A 627 7.14 45.89 -26.41
N GLU A 628 7.89 46.86 -25.90
CA GLU A 628 9.30 46.74 -25.52
C GLU A 628 9.42 46.81 -23.99
N PHE A 629 10.15 45.88 -23.36
CA PHE A 629 10.34 45.79 -21.92
C PHE A 629 11.80 46.03 -21.53
N GLU A 630 12.02 46.92 -20.58
CA GLU A 630 13.34 47.43 -20.18
C GLU A 630 13.60 47.30 -18.68
N GLY A 631 14.88 47.32 -18.27
CA GLY A 631 15.27 47.51 -16.86
C GLY A 631 15.63 46.28 -16.01
N ALA A 632 15.79 45.08 -16.59
CA ALA A 632 16.23 43.88 -15.86
C ALA A 632 17.63 44.01 -15.22
N GLU A 633 17.85 43.38 -14.06
CA GLU A 633 19.11 43.38 -13.30
C GLU A 633 20.09 42.27 -13.75
N THR A 634 20.72 42.39 -14.93
CA THR A 634 21.65 41.36 -15.47
C THR A 634 22.99 41.16 -14.73
N TYR A 635 23.11 41.52 -13.45
CA TYR A 635 24.38 41.56 -12.73
C TYR A 635 24.85 40.19 -12.19
N MET A 636 25.50 39.38 -13.03
CA MET A 636 26.29 38.23 -12.57
C MET A 636 27.75 38.57 -12.29
N GLN A 637 28.21 38.38 -11.05
CA GLN A 637 29.57 38.71 -10.63
C GLN A 637 30.59 37.62 -11.01
N ASN A 638 31.74 38.04 -11.58
CA ASN A 638 32.81 37.17 -12.09
C ASN A 638 33.19 35.97 -11.18
N GLY A 639 32.95 34.74 -11.66
CA GLY A 639 33.92 33.65 -11.49
C GLY A 639 33.39 32.23 -11.22
N TYR A 640 33.18 31.47 -12.30
CA TYR A 640 33.37 30.01 -12.41
C TYR A 640 32.66 29.00 -11.48
N ASP A 641 32.03 29.40 -10.37
CA ASP A 641 31.40 28.49 -9.38
C ASP A 641 29.89 28.75 -9.14
N GLY A 642 29.27 29.71 -9.83
CA GLY A 642 27.81 29.97 -9.76
C GLY A 642 27.06 29.44 -11.00
N PRO A 643 25.85 28.88 -10.86
CA PRO A 643 25.00 28.53 -12.00
C PRO A 643 24.60 29.78 -12.77
N THR A 644 24.75 29.77 -14.10
CA THR A 644 24.20 30.82 -14.97
C THR A 644 22.72 30.55 -15.22
N TYR A 645 21.86 31.47 -14.78
CA TYR A 645 20.44 31.50 -15.14
C TYR A 645 20.21 32.47 -16.29
N HIS A 646 19.17 32.19 -17.09
CA HIS A 646 18.73 33.02 -18.20
C HIS A 646 17.42 33.70 -17.84
N THR A 647 17.13 34.86 -18.43
CA THR A 647 15.83 35.52 -18.30
C THR A 647 14.77 34.74 -19.09
N MET A 648 13.56 34.66 -18.56
CA MET A 648 12.44 33.97 -19.20
C MET A 648 11.27 34.91 -19.44
N ILE A 649 10.47 34.60 -20.45
CA ILE A 649 9.21 35.27 -20.74
C ILE A 649 8.18 34.22 -21.15
N ILE A 650 6.95 34.36 -20.68
CA ILE A 650 5.78 33.59 -21.12
C ILE A 650 4.62 34.52 -21.42
N ASN A 651 3.76 34.12 -22.36
CA ASN A 651 2.57 34.89 -22.73
C ASN A 651 1.34 34.03 -23.08
N HIS A 652 1.17 32.88 -22.42
CA HIS A 652 0.07 31.94 -22.70
C HIS A 652 -0.97 31.82 -21.56
N LEU A 653 -0.81 32.58 -20.48
CA LEU A 653 -1.68 32.51 -19.29
C LEU A 653 -2.66 33.69 -19.26
N ASP A 654 -3.93 33.42 -18.99
CA ASP A 654 -4.97 34.40 -18.63
C ASP A 654 -5.17 34.35 -17.10
N LEU A 655 -4.28 35.03 -16.39
CA LEU A 655 -4.17 35.02 -14.92
C LEU A 655 -5.33 35.78 -14.24
N ASP A 656 -6.05 36.60 -15.00
CA ASP A 656 -7.08 37.54 -14.53
C ASP A 656 -8.49 37.23 -15.10
N ALA A 657 -8.56 36.29 -16.04
CA ALA A 657 -9.74 35.72 -16.68
C ALA A 657 -10.60 36.73 -17.47
N ASP A 658 -9.97 37.72 -18.09
CA ASP A 658 -10.66 38.71 -18.95
C ASP A 658 -10.65 38.37 -20.45
N GLY A 659 -9.87 37.36 -20.86
CA GLY A 659 -9.79 36.84 -22.22
C GLY A 659 -8.64 37.39 -23.07
N TYR A 660 -7.65 38.02 -22.45
CA TYR A 660 -6.35 38.39 -23.02
C TYR A 660 -5.27 37.67 -22.21
N THR A 661 -4.21 37.18 -22.83
CA THR A 661 -3.13 36.52 -22.06
C THR A 661 -2.11 37.54 -21.57
N GLU A 662 -1.73 37.44 -20.30
CA GLU A 662 -0.67 38.24 -19.66
C GLU A 662 0.69 38.04 -20.31
N VAL A 663 1.57 39.02 -20.11
CA VAL A 663 3.01 38.84 -20.33
C VAL A 663 3.71 38.72 -18.99
N VAL A 664 4.34 37.59 -18.72
CA VAL A 664 5.08 37.32 -17.47
C VAL A 664 6.56 37.17 -17.76
N TYR A 665 7.39 37.91 -17.03
CA TYR A 665 8.84 38.00 -17.21
C TYR A 665 9.60 37.61 -15.94
N GLY A 666 10.59 36.73 -16.06
CA GLY A 666 11.44 36.25 -14.98
C GLY A 666 12.84 36.86 -15.03
N ASP A 667 13.26 37.48 -13.92
CA ASP A 667 14.61 38.00 -13.70
C ASP A 667 15.27 37.31 -12.49
N PRO A 668 15.97 36.17 -12.70
CA PRO A 668 16.60 35.42 -11.61
C PRO A 668 17.80 36.12 -10.97
N ALA A 669 18.24 37.27 -11.51
CA ALA A 669 19.41 38.01 -11.04
C ALA A 669 19.04 39.26 -10.20
N TYR A 670 17.74 39.58 -10.09
CA TYR A 670 17.22 40.61 -9.20
C TYR A 670 17.69 40.43 -7.74
N GLY A 671 18.02 41.54 -7.07
CA GLY A 671 18.59 41.56 -5.72
C GLY A 671 20.12 41.68 -5.69
N GLY A 672 20.77 41.69 -6.86
CA GLY A 672 22.15 42.12 -7.05
C GLY A 672 23.25 41.21 -6.50
N ASN A 673 23.43 41.12 -5.17
CA ASN A 673 24.33 40.11 -4.55
C ASN A 673 23.60 39.17 -3.60
N ASP A 674 22.32 39.45 -3.34
CA ASP A 674 21.47 38.65 -2.47
C ASP A 674 20.61 37.67 -3.29
N TYR A 675 20.65 37.76 -4.64
CA TYR A 675 20.12 36.81 -5.64
C TYR A 675 18.71 36.25 -5.38
N ASN A 676 17.82 37.13 -4.91
CA ASN A 676 16.42 36.83 -4.66
C ASN A 676 15.70 36.30 -5.91
N GLY A 677 15.96 36.93 -7.06
CA GLY A 677 15.16 36.76 -8.26
C GLY A 677 13.78 37.43 -8.14
N ALA A 678 13.17 37.75 -9.28
CA ALA A 678 11.86 38.37 -9.35
C ALA A 678 11.07 37.91 -10.57
N VAL A 679 9.74 38.02 -10.46
CA VAL A 679 8.79 37.77 -11.54
C VAL A 679 7.85 38.96 -11.67
N TYR A 680 7.72 39.47 -12.88
CA TYR A 680 6.93 40.64 -13.27
C TYR A 680 5.79 40.18 -14.17
N GLY A 681 4.57 40.70 -13.99
CA GLY A 681 3.42 40.39 -14.85
C GLY A 681 2.70 41.65 -15.32
N PHE A 682 2.34 41.65 -16.61
CA PHE A 682 1.65 42.75 -17.29
C PHE A 682 0.31 42.29 -17.86
N ASP A 683 -0.75 43.02 -17.52
CA ASP A 683 -2.13 42.86 -18.00
C ASP A 683 -2.19 42.97 -19.54
N GLY A 684 -2.59 41.90 -20.23
CA GLY A 684 -2.63 41.84 -21.69
C GLY A 684 -3.57 42.89 -22.31
N ALA A 685 -4.74 43.10 -21.72
CA ALA A 685 -5.71 44.11 -22.14
C ALA A 685 -5.22 45.57 -21.92
N GLY A 686 -4.19 45.75 -21.09
CA GLY A 686 -3.47 47.01 -20.88
C GLY A 686 -2.50 47.39 -22.01
N LEU A 687 -1.97 46.42 -22.76
CA LEU A 687 -0.85 46.58 -23.68
C LEU A 687 -1.25 47.09 -25.08
N ALA A 688 -0.44 47.97 -25.67
CA ALA A 688 -0.68 48.50 -27.02
C ALA A 688 0.60 48.67 -27.86
N SER A 689 0.43 48.60 -29.19
CA SER A 689 1.56 48.73 -30.12
C SER A 689 2.20 50.12 -30.06
N GLY A 690 3.48 50.16 -29.70
CA GLY A 690 4.29 51.36 -29.48
C GLY A 690 4.48 51.73 -28.01
N ASP A 691 4.14 50.84 -27.07
CA ASP A 691 4.48 50.97 -25.66
C ASP A 691 5.93 50.52 -25.38
N ASP A 692 6.56 51.20 -24.42
CA ASP A 692 7.97 51.15 -24.02
C ASP A 692 7.91 51.24 -22.49
N LEU A 693 8.06 50.08 -21.83
CA LEU A 693 7.72 49.85 -20.42
C LEU A 693 8.95 49.40 -19.63
N ASP A 694 9.13 49.97 -18.43
CA ASP A 694 10.11 49.48 -17.47
C ASP A 694 9.51 48.27 -16.72
N LEU A 695 10.30 47.27 -16.34
CA LEU A 695 9.82 46.15 -15.52
C LEU A 695 9.14 46.63 -14.22
N THR A 696 9.51 47.81 -13.69
CA THR A 696 8.86 48.42 -12.53
C THR A 696 7.50 49.08 -12.79
N ASP A 697 7.01 49.09 -14.04
CA ASP A 697 5.64 49.50 -14.39
C ASP A 697 4.63 48.33 -14.31
N SER A 698 5.05 47.10 -13.99
CA SER A 698 4.22 45.89 -13.94
C SER A 698 3.05 45.94 -12.92
N GLU A 699 1.92 45.31 -13.25
CA GLU A 699 0.81 45.11 -12.31
C GLU A 699 1.14 44.07 -11.22
N LEU A 700 1.88 43.02 -11.57
CA LEU A 700 2.34 41.95 -10.68
C LEU A 700 3.86 42.06 -10.47
N LEU A 701 4.30 42.07 -9.22
CA LEU A 701 5.71 41.91 -8.82
C LEU A 701 5.80 40.91 -7.66
N LEU A 702 6.53 39.82 -7.89
CA LEU A 702 6.87 38.80 -6.89
C LEU A 702 8.40 38.69 -6.74
N ASP A 703 8.94 38.87 -5.54
CA ASP A 703 10.36 38.63 -5.24
C ASP A 703 10.61 37.37 -4.39
N GLY A 704 11.78 36.74 -4.57
CA GLY A 704 12.22 35.58 -3.79
C GLY A 704 12.90 35.95 -2.46
N ASP A 705 13.12 34.95 -1.60
CA ASP A 705 14.02 35.11 -0.45
C ASP A 705 15.50 35.03 -0.89
N ASP A 706 16.44 35.42 -0.01
CA ASP A 706 17.87 35.50 -0.35
C ASP A 706 18.42 34.16 -0.90
N ASP A 707 19.15 34.22 -2.02
CA ASP A 707 19.69 33.10 -2.82
C ASP A 707 18.64 32.17 -3.49
N ASP A 708 17.34 32.53 -3.59
CA ASP A 708 16.31 31.68 -4.24
C ASP A 708 16.43 31.58 -5.78
N TYR A 709 16.87 32.64 -6.46
CA TYR A 709 16.81 32.80 -7.94
C TYR A 709 15.40 32.63 -8.52
N LEU A 710 14.38 33.20 -7.88
CA LEU A 710 12.99 33.12 -8.35
C LEU A 710 12.84 33.60 -9.80
N GLY A 711 12.04 32.88 -10.59
CA GLY A 711 11.80 33.16 -12.01
C GLY A 711 12.81 32.49 -12.95
N ALA A 712 13.66 31.60 -12.44
CA ALA A 712 14.61 30.82 -13.25
C ALA A 712 13.92 29.84 -14.23
N TRP A 713 12.65 29.52 -13.98
CA TRP A 713 11.74 28.86 -14.90
C TRP A 713 10.31 29.39 -14.67
N LEU A 714 9.51 29.47 -15.73
CA LEU A 714 8.12 29.96 -15.72
C LEU A 714 7.19 29.07 -16.57
N GLY A 715 5.95 28.91 -16.12
CA GLY A 715 4.84 28.25 -16.83
C GLY A 715 3.55 28.33 -16.00
N GLY A 716 2.48 27.65 -16.39
CA GLY A 716 1.23 27.67 -15.63
C GLY A 716 0.01 27.16 -16.41
N GLY A 717 -1.17 27.46 -15.87
CA GLY A 717 -2.52 27.13 -16.37
C GLY A 717 -3.50 27.07 -15.21
N ASP A 718 -4.79 26.74 -15.40
CA ASP A 718 -5.76 26.61 -14.29
C ASP A 718 -5.49 25.34 -13.43
N LEU A 719 -4.42 25.39 -12.63
CA LEU A 719 -3.97 24.38 -11.67
C LEU A 719 -4.95 24.20 -10.49
N ASN A 720 -6.04 24.99 -10.41
CA ASN A 720 -6.98 24.88 -9.30
C ASN A 720 -8.46 24.78 -9.66
N GLY A 721 -8.78 24.76 -10.95
CA GLY A 721 -10.14 24.61 -11.49
C GLY A 721 -11.07 25.77 -11.12
N ASP A 722 -10.56 26.97 -10.83
CA ASP A 722 -11.37 28.14 -10.49
C ASP A 722 -11.60 29.12 -11.65
N GLY A 723 -11.02 28.82 -12.82
CA GLY A 723 -11.22 29.52 -14.08
C GLY A 723 -10.33 30.74 -14.28
N TYR A 724 -9.23 30.83 -13.53
CA TYR A 724 -8.11 31.75 -13.74
C TYR A 724 -6.85 30.90 -13.90
N ASP A 725 -5.95 31.27 -14.80
CA ASP A 725 -4.67 30.57 -14.85
C ASP A 725 -3.82 30.90 -13.59
N ASP A 726 -3.18 29.88 -13.04
CA ASP A 726 -2.23 29.97 -11.94
C ASP A 726 -0.80 29.98 -12.50
N LEU A 727 0.09 30.77 -11.90
CA LEU A 727 1.48 30.96 -12.32
C LEU A 727 2.43 30.07 -11.50
N ALA A 728 3.17 29.19 -12.18
CA ALA A 728 4.22 28.35 -11.61
C ALA A 728 5.62 28.96 -11.85
N MET A 729 6.41 29.11 -10.78
CA MET A 729 7.72 29.78 -10.80
C MET A 729 8.79 28.92 -10.13
N GLY A 730 9.89 28.67 -10.84
CA GLY A 730 11.07 27.99 -10.30
C GLY A 730 11.92 28.91 -9.42
N ALA A 731 12.33 28.40 -8.26
CA ALA A 731 13.25 29.02 -7.29
C ALA A 731 14.37 28.01 -6.92
N PRO A 732 15.31 27.75 -7.83
CA PRO A 732 16.24 26.62 -7.73
C PRO A 732 17.32 26.74 -6.66
N GLY A 733 17.52 27.91 -6.05
CA GLY A 733 18.41 28.06 -4.90
C GLY A 733 17.72 27.86 -3.55
N ASN A 734 16.38 27.74 -3.53
CA ASN A 734 15.63 27.66 -2.29
C ASN A 734 16.14 26.55 -1.36
N SER A 735 16.32 26.94 -0.10
CA SER A 735 17.03 26.16 0.90
C SER A 735 16.19 25.83 2.15
N ASP A 736 14.87 26.07 2.11
CA ASP A 736 13.98 25.90 3.26
C ASP A 736 13.85 24.43 3.69
N ALA A 737 13.68 23.52 2.72
CA ALA A 737 13.67 22.08 2.96
C ALA A 737 15.08 21.55 3.24
N ARG A 738 16.00 21.79 2.29
CA ARG A 738 17.43 21.43 2.34
C ARG A 738 18.25 22.38 1.46
N THR A 739 19.54 22.51 1.74
CA THR A 739 20.49 23.32 0.96
C THR A 739 20.40 23.02 -0.55
N ASP A 740 20.15 24.06 -1.35
CA ASP A 740 20.02 24.01 -2.81
C ASP A 740 19.04 22.91 -3.28
N ALA A 741 18.00 22.59 -2.50
CA ALA A 741 16.95 21.67 -2.94
C ALA A 741 16.12 22.27 -4.09
N GLY A 742 15.92 23.58 -4.05
CA GLY A 742 15.03 24.29 -4.95
C GLY A 742 13.55 24.10 -4.57
N ALA A 743 12.72 24.96 -5.15
CA ALA A 743 11.27 24.93 -4.99
C ALA A 743 10.56 25.39 -6.26
N ILE A 744 9.30 25.02 -6.39
CA ILE A 744 8.34 25.60 -7.33
C ILE A 744 7.24 26.26 -6.53
N TYR A 745 7.06 27.56 -6.75
CA TYR A 745 6.00 28.36 -6.15
C TYR A 745 4.83 28.46 -7.12
N ILE A 746 3.62 28.17 -6.65
CA ILE A 746 2.39 28.32 -7.43
C ILE A 746 1.61 29.51 -6.84
N TRP A 747 1.50 30.55 -7.65
CA TRP A 747 0.76 31.76 -7.34
C TRP A 747 -0.58 31.74 -8.05
N SER A 748 -1.69 31.85 -7.30
CA SER A 748 -2.99 31.73 -7.95
C SER A 748 -3.41 32.95 -8.74
N GLY A 749 -4.07 32.68 -9.86
CA GLY A 749 -4.79 33.67 -10.65
C GLY A 749 -5.87 34.39 -9.84
N ALA A 750 -6.22 35.59 -10.28
CA ALA A 750 -7.27 36.41 -9.68
C ALA A 750 -7.65 37.56 -10.60
N SER A 751 -8.92 37.98 -10.54
CA SER A 751 -9.55 39.13 -11.24
C SER A 751 -8.92 40.55 -11.07
N SER A 752 -7.65 40.64 -10.69
CA SER A 752 -6.79 41.82 -10.72
C SER A 752 -5.37 41.42 -10.32
N LEU A 753 -4.41 41.61 -11.23
CA LEU A 753 -2.99 41.26 -11.04
C LEU A 753 -2.21 42.16 -10.05
N ASN A 754 -2.81 43.28 -9.61
CA ASN A 754 -2.22 44.32 -8.74
C ASN A 754 -1.63 43.78 -7.42
N VAL A 755 -0.38 43.30 -7.45
CA VAL A 755 0.33 42.61 -6.37
C VAL A 755 1.79 43.08 -6.33
N ASP A 756 2.29 43.37 -5.13
CA ASP A 756 3.68 43.74 -4.82
C ASP A 756 4.01 43.03 -3.50
N SER A 757 4.70 41.88 -3.57
CA SER A 757 4.85 40.94 -2.45
C SER A 757 6.00 39.94 -2.63
N THR A 758 6.62 39.51 -1.53
CA THR A 758 7.54 38.36 -1.54
C THR A 758 6.77 37.04 -1.67
N VAL A 759 7.23 36.17 -2.57
CA VAL A 759 6.51 34.96 -3.03
C VAL A 759 6.21 34.00 -1.88
N SER A 760 7.17 33.79 -0.97
CA SER A 760 7.07 32.90 0.20
C SER A 760 6.00 33.33 1.21
N SER A 761 5.48 34.55 1.09
CA SER A 761 4.43 35.11 1.97
C SER A 761 3.02 35.08 1.37
N GLY A 762 2.88 34.77 0.07
CA GLY A 762 1.60 34.85 -0.65
C GLY A 762 1.28 33.69 -1.60
N ALA A 763 2.27 32.88 -2.00
CA ALA A 763 2.03 31.68 -2.81
C ALA A 763 1.03 30.73 -2.11
N LYS A 764 0.12 30.17 -2.90
CA LYS A 764 -0.93 29.25 -2.42
C LYS A 764 -0.36 27.86 -2.16
N THR A 765 0.60 27.47 -2.99
CA THR A 765 1.27 26.17 -2.93
C THR A 765 2.77 26.34 -3.18
N VAL A 766 3.58 25.54 -2.51
CA VAL A 766 5.03 25.46 -2.66
C VAL A 766 5.42 23.98 -2.70
N ILE A 767 5.98 23.52 -3.82
CA ILE A 767 6.51 22.17 -3.99
C ILE A 767 8.03 22.24 -3.77
N GLN A 768 8.55 21.52 -2.78
CA GLN A 768 9.95 21.58 -2.37
C GLN A 768 10.73 20.32 -2.80
N GLY A 769 11.96 20.53 -3.27
CA GLY A 769 12.91 19.43 -3.51
C GLY A 769 13.22 18.65 -2.22
N ALA A 770 13.51 17.37 -2.36
CA ALA A 770 13.82 16.45 -1.27
C ALA A 770 15.32 16.15 -1.12
N GLY A 771 16.11 16.41 -2.17
CA GLY A 771 17.54 16.19 -2.28
C GLY A 771 18.40 17.30 -1.64
N ARG A 772 19.70 17.26 -1.92
CA ARG A 772 20.65 18.37 -1.68
C ARG A 772 21.28 18.69 -3.02
N ASP A 773 21.38 19.97 -3.34
CA ASP A 773 21.90 20.41 -4.65
C ASP A 773 21.02 19.93 -5.84
N GLU A 774 19.78 19.51 -5.56
CA GLU A 774 18.75 19.05 -6.51
C GLU A 774 18.27 20.17 -7.44
N ARG A 775 18.13 21.39 -6.90
CA ARG A 775 17.79 22.61 -7.67
C ARG A 775 16.51 22.48 -8.50
N LEU A 776 15.45 21.97 -7.87
CA LEU A 776 14.09 21.91 -8.42
C LEU A 776 13.68 23.27 -9.00
N GLY A 777 13.04 23.27 -10.18
CA GLY A 777 12.67 24.51 -10.88
C GLY A 777 13.83 25.20 -11.63
N ARG A 778 15.00 24.56 -11.78
CA ARG A 778 16.11 25.10 -12.59
C ARG A 778 15.94 24.89 -14.09
N ARG A 779 15.40 23.74 -14.51
CA ARG A 779 15.16 23.28 -15.90
C ARG A 779 13.96 22.34 -15.91
N GLY A 780 13.27 22.24 -17.04
CA GLY A 780 12.14 21.32 -17.22
C GLY A 780 10.94 21.54 -16.28
N GLY A 781 10.81 22.75 -15.70
CA GLY A 781 10.10 23.00 -14.43
C GLY A 781 8.80 22.23 -14.22
N VAL A 782 7.71 22.66 -14.88
CA VAL A 782 6.44 21.92 -14.84
C VAL A 782 5.77 21.80 -16.21
N ALA A 783 4.90 20.82 -16.35
CA ALA A 783 3.92 20.71 -17.43
C ALA A 783 2.55 20.29 -16.86
N LEU A 784 1.48 20.62 -17.58
CA LEU A 784 0.10 20.32 -17.21
C LEU A 784 -0.57 19.49 -18.30
N GLY A 785 -1.44 18.57 -17.90
CA GLY A 785 -2.27 17.72 -18.77
C GLY A 785 -3.26 16.91 -17.95
N ASP A 786 -4.21 16.23 -18.57
CA ASP A 786 -5.08 15.20 -17.98
C ASP A 786 -4.41 13.83 -18.20
N PHE A 787 -3.48 13.47 -17.31
CA PHE A 787 -2.61 12.30 -17.47
C PHE A 787 -3.25 11.00 -16.96
N ASP A 788 -4.30 11.08 -16.11
CA ASP A 788 -5.04 9.90 -15.62
C ASP A 788 -6.45 9.73 -16.24
N ASN A 789 -6.83 10.59 -17.20
CA ASN A 789 -8.07 10.55 -17.98
C ASN A 789 -9.35 10.68 -17.11
N ASP A 790 -9.24 11.46 -16.04
CA ASP A 790 -10.30 11.79 -15.08
C ASP A 790 -11.13 13.01 -15.52
N GLY A 791 -10.56 13.88 -16.37
CA GLY A 791 -11.15 15.17 -16.78
C GLY A 791 -10.73 16.35 -15.91
N LYS A 792 -9.61 16.25 -15.18
CA LYS A 792 -9.01 17.31 -14.36
C LYS A 792 -7.55 17.52 -14.79
N THR A 793 -7.02 18.70 -14.46
CA THR A 793 -5.62 19.03 -14.71
C THR A 793 -4.72 18.37 -13.66
N ASP A 794 -3.69 17.69 -14.13
CA ASP A 794 -2.58 17.13 -13.36
C ASP A 794 -1.31 17.97 -13.54
N LEU A 795 -0.30 17.68 -12.73
CA LEU A 795 0.95 18.44 -12.71
C LEU A 795 2.17 17.50 -12.78
N ALA A 796 2.90 17.55 -13.90
CA ALA A 796 4.23 16.96 -14.02
C ALA A 796 5.29 17.98 -13.58
N VAL A 797 6.26 17.56 -12.78
CA VAL A 797 7.33 18.38 -12.20
C VAL A 797 8.68 17.71 -12.45
N ALA A 798 9.58 18.31 -13.24
CA ALA A 798 10.89 17.72 -13.47
C ALA A 798 11.94 18.13 -12.42
N SER A 799 12.81 17.17 -12.07
CA SER A 799 14.01 17.38 -11.28
C SER A 799 15.23 16.76 -11.99
N PRO A 800 15.81 17.46 -13.00
CA PRO A 800 16.79 16.83 -13.91
C PRO A 800 18.16 16.56 -13.31
N TYR A 801 18.39 16.88 -12.03
CA TYR A 801 19.61 16.55 -11.29
C TYR A 801 19.47 15.28 -10.44
N GLU A 802 18.23 14.90 -10.12
CA GLU A 802 17.85 13.59 -9.55
C GLU A 802 17.25 12.67 -10.64
N GLU A 803 17.28 13.11 -11.90
CA GLU A 803 16.86 12.37 -13.11
C GLU A 803 15.43 11.79 -13.02
N THR A 804 14.54 12.57 -12.41
CA THR A 804 13.18 12.17 -12.04
C THR A 804 12.16 13.20 -12.51
N VAL A 805 10.99 12.74 -12.95
CA VAL A 805 9.77 13.54 -13.12
C VAL A 805 8.72 13.06 -12.11
N TYR A 806 8.09 13.99 -11.41
CA TYR A 806 7.10 13.75 -10.36
C TYR A 806 5.73 14.19 -10.85
N LEU A 807 4.73 13.30 -10.83
CA LEU A 807 3.37 13.61 -11.28
C LEU A 807 2.42 13.66 -10.07
N PHE A 808 1.65 14.74 -9.99
CA PHE A 808 0.64 14.97 -8.98
C PHE A 808 -0.73 14.99 -9.65
N TRP A 809 -1.62 14.10 -9.22
CA TRP A 809 -2.98 14.01 -9.75
C TRP A 809 -3.89 15.06 -9.13
N ASP A 810 -5.02 15.38 -9.77
CA ASP A 810 -6.16 16.03 -9.12
C ASP A 810 -5.85 17.43 -8.55
N THR A 811 -5.08 18.24 -9.30
CA THR A 811 -4.40 19.46 -8.77
C THR A 811 -5.29 20.39 -7.93
N ALA A 812 -6.51 20.65 -8.40
CA ALA A 812 -7.54 21.44 -7.72
C ALA A 812 -7.91 20.99 -6.30
N THR A 813 -7.54 19.76 -5.90
CA THR A 813 -7.81 19.22 -4.56
C THR A 813 -6.58 18.72 -3.82
N SER A 814 -5.53 18.31 -4.53
CA SER A 814 -4.30 17.73 -3.97
C SER A 814 -3.23 18.79 -3.64
N ILE A 815 -2.91 19.70 -4.57
CA ILE A 815 -1.74 20.58 -4.48
C ILE A 815 -2.02 21.88 -3.71
N THR A 816 -2.14 21.79 -2.38
CA THR A 816 -2.35 22.97 -1.51
C THR A 816 -1.33 23.08 -0.37
N GLY A 817 -0.81 24.28 -0.13
CA GLY A 817 0.16 24.54 0.95
C GLY A 817 1.58 24.08 0.61
N THR A 818 2.35 23.63 1.60
CA THR A 818 3.74 23.17 1.36
C THR A 818 3.76 21.66 1.17
N LEU A 819 4.23 21.22 0.00
CA LEU A 819 4.44 19.83 -0.39
C LEU A 819 5.93 19.55 -0.63
N SER A 820 6.29 18.27 -0.62
CA SER A 820 7.56 17.77 -1.16
C SER A 820 7.33 17.10 -2.51
N VAL A 821 8.35 17.05 -3.37
CA VAL A 821 8.33 16.19 -4.57
C VAL A 821 8.06 14.71 -4.24
N THR A 822 8.36 14.26 -3.02
CA THR A 822 8.05 12.90 -2.55
C THR A 822 6.58 12.67 -2.19
N ASP A 823 5.74 13.71 -2.23
CA ASP A 823 4.29 13.60 -2.02
C ASP A 823 3.54 13.37 -3.34
N ALA A 824 4.26 13.22 -4.46
CA ALA A 824 3.72 12.88 -5.78
C ALA A 824 3.07 11.50 -5.82
N ASP A 825 2.05 11.36 -6.67
CA ASP A 825 1.27 10.13 -6.82
C ASP A 825 1.99 9.11 -7.72
N LEU A 826 2.68 9.59 -8.75
CA LEU A 826 3.54 8.82 -9.65
C LEU A 826 4.93 9.46 -9.79
N THR A 827 5.96 8.63 -9.96
CA THR A 827 7.35 9.05 -10.19
C THR A 827 7.94 8.32 -11.39
N ILE A 828 8.64 9.04 -12.28
CA ILE A 828 9.28 8.47 -13.47
C ILE A 828 10.78 8.73 -13.37
N THR A 829 11.61 7.68 -13.34
CA THR A 829 13.07 7.78 -13.08
C THR A 829 13.91 7.10 -14.15
N SER A 830 14.98 7.74 -14.65
CA SER A 830 15.97 7.05 -15.50
C SER A 830 16.95 6.20 -14.65
N GLY A 831 17.28 5.00 -15.14
CA GLY A 831 18.25 4.08 -14.51
C GLY A 831 19.69 4.23 -15.03
N GLY A 832 19.88 4.97 -16.12
CA GLY A 832 21.17 5.30 -16.71
C GLY A 832 22.12 6.15 -15.84
N GLY A 833 23.28 6.49 -16.41
CA GLY A 833 24.12 7.57 -15.87
C GLY A 833 23.55 8.96 -16.23
N PRO A 834 24.25 10.07 -15.88
CA PRO A 834 23.71 11.44 -15.85
C PRO A 834 23.22 12.00 -17.19
N SER A 835 22.06 11.53 -17.62
CA SER A 835 21.29 11.80 -18.83
C SER A 835 20.55 13.13 -18.79
N TYR A 836 20.33 13.68 -17.58
CA TYR A 836 19.46 14.83 -17.34
C TYR A 836 18.01 14.58 -17.78
N PHE A 837 17.49 13.37 -17.54
CA PHE A 837 16.08 13.04 -17.73
C PHE A 837 15.16 14.09 -17.07
N GLY A 838 14.16 14.57 -17.82
CA GLY A 838 13.32 15.69 -17.42
C GLY A 838 13.82 17.08 -17.82
N HIS A 839 14.93 17.22 -18.56
CA HIS A 839 15.47 18.54 -18.93
C HIS A 839 14.49 19.37 -19.78
N GLY A 840 13.71 18.71 -20.64
CA GLY A 840 12.56 19.27 -21.33
C GLY A 840 11.33 18.42 -21.08
N LEU A 841 10.18 19.06 -20.88
CA LEU A 841 8.86 18.43 -20.84
C LEU A 841 8.00 19.01 -21.97
N SER A 842 7.11 18.21 -22.53
CA SER A 842 6.07 18.63 -23.47
C SER A 842 4.87 17.70 -23.34
N VAL A 843 3.66 18.23 -23.45
CA VAL A 843 2.40 17.51 -23.25
C VAL A 843 1.48 17.76 -24.44
N GLY A 844 0.86 16.71 -24.98
CA GLY A 844 -0.10 16.79 -26.09
C GLY A 844 -0.69 15.41 -26.40
N ASP A 845 -1.70 15.36 -27.25
CA ASP A 845 -2.32 14.11 -27.70
C ASP A 845 -1.52 13.56 -28.90
N TYR A 846 -0.40 12.89 -28.61
CA TYR A 846 0.48 12.34 -29.64
C TYR A 846 -0.11 11.05 -30.23
N THR A 847 -0.96 10.32 -29.50
CA THR A 847 -1.60 9.09 -30.01
C THR A 847 -2.90 9.32 -30.80
N GLY A 848 -3.51 10.50 -30.67
CA GLY A 848 -4.79 10.88 -31.30
C GLY A 848 -6.01 10.23 -30.64
N ASP A 849 -5.92 9.84 -29.36
CA ASP A 849 -6.98 9.19 -28.61
C ASP A 849 -7.82 10.15 -27.73
N GLY A 850 -7.30 11.35 -27.49
CA GLY A 850 -7.92 12.43 -26.73
C GLY A 850 -7.51 12.52 -25.26
N VAL A 851 -6.45 11.83 -24.84
CA VAL A 851 -5.79 11.93 -23.53
C VAL A 851 -4.45 12.67 -23.70
N ASP A 852 -3.99 13.36 -22.66
CA ASP A 852 -2.70 14.07 -22.71
C ASP A 852 -1.53 13.11 -22.46
N ASP A 853 -0.62 12.99 -23.43
CA ASP A 853 0.60 12.18 -23.34
C ASP A 853 1.80 13.04 -22.86
N LEU A 854 2.78 12.44 -22.18
CA LEU A 854 3.95 13.15 -21.62
C LEU A 854 5.25 12.78 -22.34
N ALA A 855 5.85 13.76 -23.02
CA ALA A 855 7.17 13.66 -23.63
C ALA A 855 8.26 14.24 -22.71
N ILE A 856 9.31 13.44 -22.44
CA ILE A 856 10.40 13.72 -21.50
C ILE A 856 11.75 13.68 -22.21
N GLY A 857 12.49 14.79 -22.18
CA GLY A 857 13.81 14.93 -22.80
C GLY A 857 14.97 14.60 -21.87
N ALA A 858 15.94 13.84 -22.37
CA ALA A 858 17.17 13.40 -21.69
C ALA A 858 18.42 13.65 -22.58
N PRO A 859 18.92 14.90 -22.65
CA PRO A 859 19.94 15.32 -23.64
C PRO A 859 21.39 14.90 -23.35
N ASP A 860 21.65 14.28 -22.19
CA ASP A 860 22.95 13.92 -21.61
C ASP A 860 23.90 15.10 -21.29
N GLY A 861 24.56 14.97 -20.14
CA GLY A 861 25.81 15.63 -19.79
C GLY A 861 26.02 17.08 -20.21
N VAL A 862 25.40 18.06 -19.51
CA VAL A 862 25.70 19.52 -19.68
C VAL A 862 27.15 19.95 -19.32
N SER A 863 28.07 18.99 -19.19
CA SER A 863 29.50 19.24 -19.08
C SER A 863 30.06 19.60 -20.45
N TYR A 864 30.18 20.90 -20.74
CA TYR A 864 30.99 21.46 -21.85
C TYR A 864 32.50 21.10 -21.78
N THR A 865 32.88 20.15 -20.92
CA THR A 865 34.24 19.66 -20.72
C THR A 865 34.55 18.56 -21.75
N TYR A 866 35.14 18.98 -22.87
CA TYR A 866 35.62 18.08 -23.92
C TYR A 866 36.42 16.87 -23.39
N GLY A 867 35.87 15.66 -23.53
CA GLY A 867 36.63 14.41 -23.41
C GLY A 867 35.99 13.23 -22.68
N GLU A 868 34.77 13.35 -22.17
CA GLU A 868 34.03 12.21 -21.60
C GLU A 868 33.11 11.56 -22.65
N ALA A 869 32.58 10.38 -22.33
CA ALA A 869 31.83 9.55 -23.28
C ALA A 869 30.34 9.90 -23.22
N ASN A 870 29.98 10.95 -23.94
CA ASN A 870 28.60 11.42 -24.00
C ASN A 870 27.76 10.46 -24.85
N THR A 871 26.50 10.26 -24.47
CA THR A 871 25.47 9.60 -25.28
C THR A 871 24.95 10.56 -26.36
N VAL A 872 23.99 10.11 -27.14
CA VAL A 872 23.42 10.83 -28.30
C VAL A 872 22.26 11.77 -27.95
N GLY A 873 21.77 11.73 -26.70
CA GLY A 873 20.55 12.40 -26.26
C GLY A 873 19.28 11.67 -26.72
N GLN A 874 18.27 11.65 -25.86
CA GLN A 874 17.02 10.89 -26.05
C GLN A 874 15.78 11.73 -25.70
N VAL A 875 14.63 11.29 -26.19
CA VAL A 875 13.29 11.68 -25.73
C VAL A 875 12.49 10.40 -25.51
N TYR A 876 11.75 10.34 -24.42
CA TYR A 876 10.84 9.25 -24.07
C TYR A 876 9.41 9.80 -24.05
N VAL A 877 8.43 9.03 -24.49
CA VAL A 877 7.02 9.40 -24.49
C VAL A 877 6.24 8.35 -23.70
N TYR A 878 5.40 8.83 -22.80
CA TYR A 878 4.50 8.02 -21.99
C TYR A 878 3.07 8.40 -22.34
N ASN A 879 2.28 7.43 -22.78
CA ASN A 879 0.90 7.67 -23.19
C ASN A 879 0.01 7.86 -21.95
N GLY A 880 -1.04 8.69 -22.06
CA GLY A 880 -1.97 8.96 -20.95
C GLY A 880 -2.59 7.69 -20.35
N ASP A 881 -3.08 6.76 -21.19
CA ASP A 881 -3.62 5.47 -20.74
C ASP A 881 -2.57 4.61 -19.96
N SER A 882 -1.27 4.74 -20.29
CA SER A 882 -0.17 4.04 -19.62
C SER A 882 0.21 4.71 -18.29
N LEU A 883 0.19 6.05 -18.23
CA LEU A 883 0.35 6.82 -16.99
C LEU A 883 -0.82 6.54 -16.01
N ALA A 884 -2.06 6.49 -16.51
CA ALA A 884 -3.27 6.16 -15.74
C ALA A 884 -3.26 4.72 -15.18
N ALA A 885 -2.67 3.78 -15.93
CA ALA A 885 -2.56 2.38 -15.51
C ALA A 885 -1.38 2.11 -14.56
N ALA A 886 -0.47 3.06 -14.39
CA ALA A 886 0.77 2.90 -13.63
C ALA A 886 0.55 2.67 -12.13
N GLY A 887 1.59 2.11 -11.49
CA GLY A 887 1.70 2.08 -10.04
C GLY A 887 2.22 3.42 -9.48
N ALA A 888 2.97 3.35 -8.38
CA ALA A 888 3.61 4.55 -7.80
C ALA A 888 4.93 4.96 -8.52
N SER A 889 5.40 4.17 -9.48
CA SER A 889 6.66 4.42 -10.18
C SER A 889 6.70 3.79 -11.57
N LEU A 890 7.30 4.51 -12.52
CA LEU A 890 7.75 4.06 -13.83
C LEU A 890 9.23 4.39 -14.03
N THR A 891 9.83 3.86 -15.09
CA THR A 891 11.21 4.08 -15.49
C THR A 891 11.30 4.42 -16.98
N GLU A 892 12.51 4.72 -17.47
CA GLU A 892 12.78 4.90 -18.90
C GLU A 892 12.56 3.62 -19.74
N GLU A 893 12.50 2.44 -19.10
CA GLU A 893 12.16 1.14 -19.72
C GLU A 893 10.64 0.95 -19.87
N ASP A 894 9.81 1.75 -19.18
CA ASP A 894 8.34 1.69 -19.23
C ASP A 894 7.73 2.75 -20.19
N ALA A 895 8.51 3.34 -21.09
CA ALA A 895 8.05 4.35 -22.04
C ALA A 895 7.41 3.70 -23.28
N ASP A 896 6.22 4.16 -23.67
CA ASP A 896 5.48 3.65 -24.84
C ASP A 896 6.17 3.94 -26.18
N GLY A 897 7.13 4.88 -26.20
CA GLY A 897 8.01 5.12 -27.35
C GLY A 897 9.14 6.08 -27.04
N GLY A 898 10.08 6.21 -27.98
CA GLY A 898 11.23 7.10 -27.80
C GLY A 898 11.98 7.45 -29.07
N LEU A 899 12.70 8.57 -29.02
CA LEU A 899 13.51 9.14 -30.09
C LEU A 899 14.96 9.25 -29.65
N GLN A 900 15.90 8.97 -30.56
CA GLN A 900 17.34 8.99 -30.28
C GLN A 900 18.11 9.92 -31.24
N GLY A 901 18.98 10.78 -30.70
CA GLY A 901 19.78 11.72 -31.49
C GLY A 901 20.82 11.07 -32.43
N GLU A 902 21.29 11.82 -33.43
CA GLU A 902 22.25 11.33 -34.44
C GLU A 902 23.68 11.14 -33.89
N ASN A 903 24.18 12.05 -33.04
CA ASN A 903 25.57 12.05 -32.59
C ASN A 903 25.69 12.45 -31.12
N SER A 904 26.73 11.93 -30.46
CA SER A 904 27.09 12.42 -29.14
C SER A 904 27.62 13.86 -29.20
N VAL A 905 27.24 14.67 -28.20
CA VAL A 905 27.31 16.15 -28.14
C VAL A 905 26.28 16.95 -28.95
N ASP A 906 25.29 16.33 -29.59
CA ASP A 906 24.24 17.11 -30.27
C ASP A 906 23.17 17.67 -29.30
N PHE A 907 23.09 17.13 -28.07
CA PHE A 907 22.10 17.48 -27.02
C PHE A 907 20.66 17.36 -27.52
N PHE A 908 20.34 16.23 -28.18
CA PHE A 908 18.98 15.92 -28.64
C PHE A 908 18.03 15.74 -27.45
N GLY A 909 16.83 16.34 -27.50
CA GLY A 909 15.88 16.30 -26.39
C GLY A 909 16.08 17.41 -25.34
N ALA A 910 16.95 18.39 -25.57
CA ALA A 910 17.19 19.46 -24.58
C ALA A 910 16.00 20.40 -24.37
N THR A 911 15.12 20.53 -25.36
CA THR A 911 13.90 21.36 -25.30
C THR A 911 12.91 20.79 -26.30
N LEU A 912 11.66 20.71 -25.85
CA LEU A 912 10.52 20.10 -26.55
C LEU A 912 9.42 21.16 -26.71
N ALA A 913 8.62 21.04 -27.75
CA ALA A 913 7.35 21.76 -27.91
C ALA A 913 6.41 20.90 -28.77
N THR A 914 5.10 21.07 -28.61
CA THR A 914 4.07 20.24 -29.23
C THR A 914 3.09 21.06 -30.07
N GLY A 915 2.40 20.44 -31.01
CA GLY A 915 1.19 20.98 -31.62
C GLY A 915 0.92 20.37 -33.01
N ASP A 916 -0.33 20.40 -33.45
CA ASP A 916 -0.75 19.99 -34.79
C ASP A 916 -0.23 20.95 -35.91
N PHE A 917 1.00 20.73 -36.39
CA PHE A 917 1.61 21.47 -37.51
C PHE A 917 1.10 20.98 -38.87
N ASN A 918 0.60 19.74 -38.99
CA ASN A 918 0.15 19.15 -40.26
C ASN A 918 -1.37 19.35 -40.54
N SER A 919 -2.14 19.69 -39.51
CA SER A 919 -3.61 19.85 -39.47
C SER A 919 -4.42 18.57 -39.68
N ASP A 920 -3.97 17.42 -39.16
CA ASP A 920 -4.73 16.16 -39.18
C ASP A 920 -5.51 15.86 -37.88
N GLY A 921 -5.18 16.55 -36.80
CA GLY A 921 -5.83 16.47 -35.49
C GLY A 921 -5.12 15.59 -34.46
N VAL A 922 -3.86 15.23 -34.69
CA VAL A 922 -2.91 14.68 -33.72
C VAL A 922 -1.82 15.74 -33.48
N ASP A 923 -1.25 15.82 -32.27
CA ASP A 923 -0.15 16.75 -32.02
C ASP A 923 1.20 16.20 -32.53
N ASP A 924 1.96 16.99 -33.33
CA ASP A 924 3.33 16.62 -33.71
C ASP A 924 4.34 17.10 -32.63
N LEU A 925 5.47 16.40 -32.50
CA LEU A 925 6.53 16.75 -31.55
C LEU A 925 7.73 17.48 -32.20
N ALA A 926 8.06 18.67 -31.69
CA ALA A 926 9.24 19.44 -32.06
C ALA A 926 10.38 19.25 -31.05
N VAL A 927 11.56 18.80 -31.51
CA VAL A 927 12.71 18.45 -30.65
C VAL A 927 13.97 19.22 -31.03
N THR A 928 14.63 19.85 -30.05
CA THR A 928 15.92 20.53 -30.25
C THR A 928 17.13 19.59 -30.10
N ALA A 929 18.16 19.87 -30.90
CA ALA A 929 19.52 19.33 -30.82
C ALA A 929 20.50 20.50 -31.04
N HIS A 930 20.61 21.40 -30.06
CA HIS A 930 21.33 22.67 -30.20
C HIS A 930 22.85 22.51 -30.36
N GLY A 931 23.40 21.37 -29.92
CA GLY A 931 24.79 20.99 -30.15
C GLY A 931 25.09 20.60 -31.59
N TYR A 932 24.07 20.39 -32.44
CA TYR A 932 24.23 19.77 -33.75
C TYR A 932 25.35 20.38 -34.61
N GLY A 933 26.26 19.52 -35.04
CA GLY A 933 27.43 19.89 -35.85
C GLY A 933 28.60 20.46 -35.04
N ALA A 934 28.55 20.40 -33.71
CA ALA A 934 29.70 20.68 -32.86
C ALA A 934 30.87 19.74 -33.16
N THR A 935 32.07 20.15 -32.74
CA THR A 935 33.26 19.30 -32.75
C THR A 935 33.99 19.44 -31.43
N SER A 936 35.01 18.61 -31.17
CA SER A 936 35.88 18.76 -29.99
C SER A 936 36.73 20.05 -29.94
N SER A 937 36.40 21.05 -30.78
CA SER A 937 37.05 22.35 -30.88
C SER A 937 36.14 23.48 -31.36
N SER A 938 34.84 23.24 -31.57
CA SER A 938 33.87 24.23 -32.03
C SER A 938 32.48 23.94 -31.44
N VAL A 939 31.75 25.01 -31.15
CA VAL A 939 30.29 24.95 -30.98
C VAL A 939 29.62 24.47 -32.28
N GLY A 940 28.35 24.06 -32.16
CA GLY A 940 27.51 23.65 -33.29
C GLY A 940 26.67 24.81 -33.82
N TYR A 941 26.00 24.57 -34.94
CA TYR A 941 25.00 25.48 -35.48
C TYR A 941 23.60 25.20 -34.90
N GLY A 942 23.39 23.98 -34.38
CA GLY A 942 22.12 23.53 -33.82
C GLY A 942 21.13 23.06 -34.89
N ARG A 943 20.20 22.21 -34.47
CA ARG A 943 19.13 21.65 -35.29
C ARG A 943 17.84 21.52 -34.47
N ILE A 944 16.71 21.60 -35.18
CA ILE A 944 15.37 21.26 -34.69
C ILE A 944 14.79 20.21 -35.64
N TYR A 945 14.12 19.22 -35.09
CA TYR A 945 13.31 18.24 -35.80
C TYR A 945 11.83 18.50 -35.49
N VAL A 946 10.92 18.24 -36.44
CA VAL A 946 9.48 18.16 -36.20
C VAL A 946 9.00 16.81 -36.74
N ILE A 947 8.30 16.05 -35.90
CA ILE A 947 8.05 14.62 -36.04
C ILE A 947 6.56 14.35 -35.83
N ASP A 948 5.93 13.86 -36.90
CA ASP A 948 4.67 13.09 -36.92
C ASP A 948 4.87 11.84 -36.02
N TRP A 949 4.07 11.67 -34.97
CA TRP A 949 4.23 10.59 -33.97
C TRP A 949 3.55 9.28 -34.40
#